data_AF-A0A953ALF9-F1
#
_entry.id   AF-A0A953ALF9-F1
#
_cell.length_a   1.000
_cell.length_b   1.000
_cell.length_c   1.000
_cell.angle_alpha   90.00
_cell.angle_beta   90.00
_cell.angle_gamma   90.00
#
_symmetry.space_group_name_H-M   'P 1'
#
loop_
_entity.id
_entity.type
_entity.pdbx_description
1 polymer ?
#
loop_
_entity_poly.entity_id
_entity_poly.type
_entity_poly.pdbx_seq_one_letter_code
_entity_poly.pdbx_strand_id
1 'polypeptide(L)'
;MSEQLRFDGRVAIVTGAGNGLGRSHALLLASRGAKVVVNDLGGSHTGSGRSSEAADRVVAEIKAAGGKAVANYDSVEDGAKIVQTALDTWKRVDIVINNAGILRDTSFRKMTPEDWELIYRVHVNGAFRVTHAAWPYMQEAGYGRILFTASAAGIYGNFGQANYSMAKLGLVGFANTLAIEGAKKNIRVNTIAPIAGSRMTETVLPKELVDALKPEYVSPLVAWLVHESCEETGGLFEVGGGFMAKLRWERTKGRTWRLGAPITPEKVRADFAQITDFANATHPSDINAALEPVMENVNAPPSKGGNEFIDVDAALGWQMPEITSTHDERDMALYALGVGAAKDPLDARELPLVYELHGDGFKALPTYAVNPVIAGVLKLSAEGRNAPGLNYGLDRILHGEQYTEVFRPFPAKATLKHKGRIKDIFDKGKHALVISAIDTFDAETGERIAYNEITTFVRGAGGWGGDRGPNTDVPVPDRAPDVVVTEKTSDNQALLYRLSGDWNPLHADPEFAQAFGFPRPILHGLCTFGFVGRQAIRAFAPNADPRYFKCIRVRFADSVFPGETLQTEMWKESDTRVLIRTKVLEREKVVINNAFVEFYKEIPRGETKRAPAPAPARAATTAPSAPAGPSSAAIFQVIGAYVAKHPELVKSIHNVYHFKLKNPASEWTLDLKNGAGSVTAGAPAKADCVLELEDSDWVAIATGKADANKLYFGKKLKISGNVMASQKLDFLRKIDPAEAAALVGTAGATPPGTGTPASSTPAEPAREPQAPAIFRALQERLAANPKLAAEVNAVVLFKVTAPDGVWTVDLKEAPGVKSGAVGTPTTTFTISDEDLLTLVKDPQSARWLYQHGQLRVDGDISVAHRLGFLKQLV
;
A
#
# COMPACT_ATOMS: atom_id res chain seq x y z
N MET A 1 22.65 -34.44 3.69
CA MET A 1 23.71 -34.05 2.74
C MET A 1 23.04 -33.80 1.40
N SER A 2 23.06 -32.58 0.88
CA SER A 2 22.49 -32.29 -0.44
C SER A 2 23.30 -33.02 -1.52
N GLU A 3 22.63 -33.61 -2.51
CA GLU A 3 23.30 -34.21 -3.67
C GLU A 3 24.13 -33.16 -4.42
N GLN A 4 25.33 -33.56 -4.86
CA GLN A 4 26.25 -32.68 -5.59
C GLN A 4 25.71 -32.38 -6.99
N LEU A 5 25.72 -31.12 -7.42
CA LEU A 5 25.36 -30.73 -8.80
C LEU A 5 26.37 -31.33 -9.81
N ARG A 6 25.85 -32.08 -10.79
CA ARG A 6 26.65 -32.81 -11.78
C ARG A 6 26.15 -32.53 -13.21
N PHE A 7 27.01 -32.81 -14.19
CA PHE A 7 26.79 -32.54 -15.61
C PHE A 7 27.02 -33.79 -16.45
N ASP A 8 26.78 -34.96 -15.87
CA ASP A 8 26.99 -36.23 -16.57
C ASP A 8 26.16 -36.30 -17.85
N GLY A 9 26.81 -36.76 -18.92
CA GLY A 9 26.17 -36.85 -20.23
C GLY A 9 26.01 -35.52 -20.98
N ARG A 10 26.25 -34.37 -20.35
CA ARG A 10 26.15 -33.04 -20.98
C ARG A 10 27.41 -32.70 -21.76
N VAL A 11 27.24 -32.05 -22.92
CA VAL A 11 28.33 -31.48 -23.73
C VAL A 11 28.31 -29.97 -23.63
N ALA A 12 29.41 -29.40 -23.14
CA ALA A 12 29.59 -27.96 -22.96
C ALA A 12 30.62 -27.39 -23.93
N ILE A 13 30.28 -26.29 -24.59
CA ILE A 13 31.21 -25.44 -25.35
C ILE A 13 31.54 -24.23 -24.48
N VAL A 14 32.82 -23.98 -24.23
CA VAL A 14 33.30 -22.77 -23.56
C VAL A 14 34.23 -22.03 -24.50
N THR A 15 33.86 -20.82 -24.93
CA THR A 15 34.69 -20.01 -25.83
C THR A 15 35.68 -19.15 -25.03
N GLY A 16 36.89 -18.96 -25.56
CA GLY A 16 37.98 -18.29 -24.83
C GLY A 16 38.39 -19.04 -23.57
N ALA A 17 38.44 -20.38 -23.63
CA ALA A 17 38.65 -21.26 -22.49
C ALA A 17 40.13 -21.59 -22.21
N GLY A 18 41.07 -21.01 -22.95
CA GLY A 18 42.50 -21.27 -22.75
C GLY A 18 43.09 -20.59 -21.52
N ASN A 19 42.46 -19.54 -20.99
CA ASN A 19 42.93 -18.78 -19.82
C ASN A 19 41.76 -18.19 -18.99
N GLY A 20 42.08 -17.64 -17.82
CA GLY A 20 41.16 -16.82 -17.02
C GLY A 20 39.82 -17.49 -16.68
N LEU A 21 38.72 -16.73 -16.83
CA LEU A 21 37.35 -17.17 -16.55
C LEU A 21 36.96 -18.41 -17.34
N GLY A 22 37.19 -18.41 -18.65
CA GLY A 22 36.84 -19.55 -19.52
C GLY A 22 37.54 -20.84 -19.11
N ARG A 23 38.84 -20.78 -18.78
CA ARG A 23 39.58 -21.94 -18.24
C ARG A 23 38.95 -22.46 -16.95
N SER A 24 38.63 -21.55 -16.02
CA SER A 24 38.01 -21.92 -14.74
C SER A 24 36.63 -22.56 -14.92
N HIS A 25 35.80 -22.05 -15.85
CA HIS A 25 34.51 -22.64 -16.19
C HIS A 25 34.67 -24.06 -16.78
N ALA A 26 35.60 -24.23 -17.72
CA ALA A 26 35.86 -25.50 -18.37
C ALA A 26 36.33 -26.58 -17.36
N LEU A 27 37.27 -26.23 -16.48
CA LEU A 27 37.77 -27.13 -15.43
C LEU A 27 36.66 -27.54 -14.45
N LEU A 28 35.86 -26.57 -13.98
CA LEU A 28 34.77 -26.86 -13.05
C LEU A 28 33.72 -27.78 -13.66
N LEU A 29 33.22 -27.49 -14.87
CA LEU A 29 32.23 -28.32 -15.55
C LEU A 29 32.76 -29.73 -15.80
N ALA A 30 34.00 -29.86 -16.26
CA ALA A 30 34.63 -31.16 -16.50
C ALA A 30 34.80 -31.98 -15.20
N SER A 31 35.22 -31.34 -14.11
CA SER A 31 35.33 -31.99 -12.79
C SER A 31 33.99 -32.53 -12.26
N ARG A 32 32.89 -32.03 -12.79
CA ARG A 32 31.52 -32.42 -12.45
C ARG A 32 30.84 -33.30 -13.52
N GLY A 33 31.62 -33.85 -14.47
CA GLY A 33 31.14 -34.87 -15.42
C GLY A 33 30.80 -34.37 -16.82
N ALA A 34 30.88 -33.06 -17.09
CA ALA A 34 30.65 -32.54 -18.43
C ALA A 34 31.75 -32.98 -19.41
N LYS A 35 31.37 -33.20 -20.67
CA LYS A 35 32.29 -33.30 -21.80
C LYS A 35 32.50 -31.90 -22.37
N VAL A 36 33.74 -31.39 -22.39
CA VAL A 36 33.99 -29.96 -22.67
C VAL A 36 34.73 -29.75 -23.99
N VAL A 37 34.17 -28.95 -24.90
CA VAL A 37 34.92 -28.33 -25.99
C VAL A 37 35.59 -27.08 -25.45
N VAL A 38 36.92 -27.12 -25.38
CA VAL A 38 37.77 -26.00 -24.98
C VAL A 38 38.14 -25.21 -26.24
N ASN A 39 37.37 -24.16 -26.54
CA ASN A 39 37.67 -23.28 -27.68
C ASN A 39 38.58 -22.14 -27.24
N ASP A 40 39.70 -21.94 -27.93
CA ASP A 40 40.54 -20.74 -27.77
C ASP A 40 41.34 -20.48 -29.06
N LEU A 41 41.35 -19.23 -29.53
CA LEU A 41 42.16 -18.82 -30.68
C LEU A 41 43.67 -18.79 -30.35
N GLY A 42 44.02 -18.61 -29.07
CA GLY A 42 45.39 -18.47 -28.58
C GLY A 42 46.06 -17.14 -28.92
N GLY A 43 45.25 -16.11 -29.23
CA GLY A 43 45.71 -14.74 -29.48
C GLY A 43 45.94 -13.94 -28.19
N SER A 44 46.46 -12.72 -28.35
CA SER A 44 46.62 -11.74 -27.27
C SER A 44 45.27 -11.15 -26.82
N HIS A 45 45.24 -10.51 -25.64
CA HIS A 45 44.06 -9.81 -25.14
C HIS A 45 43.66 -8.58 -25.98
N THR A 46 44.50 -8.14 -26.92
CA THR A 46 44.22 -7.04 -27.88
C THR A 46 43.76 -7.54 -29.25
N GLY A 47 43.60 -8.85 -29.41
CA GLY A 47 43.09 -9.50 -30.63
C GLY A 47 44.14 -9.82 -31.70
N SER A 48 45.42 -9.93 -31.35
CA SER A 48 46.50 -10.27 -32.30
C SER A 48 47.06 -11.69 -32.09
N GLY A 49 47.39 -12.40 -33.17
CA GLY A 49 48.04 -13.71 -33.13
C GLY A 49 47.08 -14.91 -33.00
N ARG A 50 47.62 -16.12 -33.16
CA ARG A 50 46.91 -17.41 -33.05
C ARG A 50 47.87 -18.48 -32.50
N SER A 51 47.41 -19.34 -31.61
CA SER A 51 48.18 -20.48 -31.09
C SER A 51 47.25 -21.62 -30.64
N SER A 52 47.63 -22.88 -30.88
CA SER A 52 46.87 -24.03 -30.37
C SER A 52 47.15 -24.31 -28.89
N GLU A 53 48.31 -23.88 -28.38
CA GLU A 53 48.83 -24.28 -27.07
C GLU A 53 47.90 -23.92 -25.90
N ALA A 54 47.18 -22.80 -26.00
CA ALA A 54 46.29 -22.34 -24.92
C ALA A 54 45.15 -23.33 -24.67
N ALA A 55 44.47 -23.78 -25.73
CA ALA A 55 43.41 -24.78 -25.62
C ALA A 55 43.99 -26.16 -25.26
N ASP A 56 45.12 -26.55 -25.87
CA ASP A 56 45.76 -27.86 -25.65
C ASP A 56 46.16 -28.07 -24.19
N ARG A 57 46.71 -27.04 -23.54
CA ARG A 57 47.08 -27.10 -22.11
C ARG A 57 45.87 -27.38 -21.21
N VAL A 58 44.76 -26.67 -21.41
CA VAL A 58 43.55 -26.85 -20.60
C VAL A 58 42.91 -28.21 -20.85
N VAL A 59 42.93 -28.72 -22.09
CA VAL A 59 42.49 -30.09 -22.40
C VAL A 59 43.37 -31.12 -21.69
N ALA A 60 44.69 -30.94 -21.67
CA ALA A 60 45.60 -31.83 -20.97
C ALA A 60 45.34 -31.83 -19.45
N GLU A 61 45.12 -30.67 -18.85
CA GLU A 61 44.75 -30.53 -17.43
C GLU A 61 43.43 -31.26 -17.12
N ILE A 62 42.39 -31.06 -17.94
CA ILE A 62 41.10 -31.75 -17.76
C ILE A 62 41.28 -33.27 -17.83
N LYS A 63 42.03 -33.76 -18.83
CA LYS A 63 42.28 -35.20 -18.99
C LYS A 63 43.09 -35.77 -17.84
N ALA A 64 44.11 -35.05 -17.37
CA ALA A 64 44.91 -35.45 -16.21
C ALA A 64 44.07 -35.54 -14.93
N ALA A 65 43.04 -34.69 -14.79
CA ALA A 65 42.07 -34.75 -13.70
C ALA A 65 40.94 -35.80 -13.92
N GLY A 66 41.02 -36.62 -14.96
CA GLY A 66 40.04 -37.69 -15.26
C GLY A 66 38.79 -37.24 -16.02
N GLY A 67 38.73 -35.97 -16.46
CA GLY A 67 37.63 -35.43 -17.26
C GLY A 67 37.75 -35.72 -18.75
N LYS A 68 36.73 -35.31 -19.53
CA LYS A 68 36.68 -35.46 -20.99
C LYS A 68 36.66 -34.10 -21.67
N ALA A 69 37.67 -33.82 -22.49
CA ALA A 69 37.74 -32.58 -23.26
C ALA A 69 38.38 -32.76 -24.64
N VAL A 70 38.00 -31.89 -25.57
CA VAL A 70 38.57 -31.74 -26.91
C VAL A 70 38.85 -30.26 -27.18
N ALA A 71 39.96 -29.95 -27.85
CA ALA A 71 40.32 -28.58 -28.19
C ALA A 71 39.63 -28.15 -29.50
N ASN A 72 39.32 -26.86 -29.60
CA ASN A 72 39.00 -26.20 -30.86
C ASN A 72 39.81 -24.89 -30.96
N TYR A 73 40.34 -24.60 -32.16
CA TYR A 73 41.28 -23.50 -32.39
C TYR A 73 40.73 -22.40 -33.30
N ASP A 74 39.42 -22.43 -33.60
CA ASP A 74 38.78 -21.49 -34.50
C ASP A 74 38.42 -20.18 -33.79
N SER A 75 38.37 -19.08 -34.54
CA SER A 75 37.79 -17.82 -34.05
C SER A 75 36.31 -18.04 -33.78
N VAL A 76 35.75 -17.32 -32.79
CA VAL A 76 34.29 -17.28 -32.57
C VAL A 76 33.53 -16.69 -33.76
N GLU A 77 34.22 -15.96 -34.64
CA GLU A 77 33.70 -15.57 -35.95
C GLU A 77 33.34 -16.79 -36.82
N ASP A 78 33.95 -17.96 -36.61
CA ASP A 78 33.63 -19.20 -37.31
C ASP A 78 32.81 -20.15 -36.42
N GLY A 79 31.81 -19.63 -35.70
CA GLY A 79 31.07 -20.36 -34.67
C GLY A 79 30.50 -21.73 -35.08
N ALA A 80 30.16 -21.93 -36.36
CA ALA A 80 29.73 -23.22 -36.89
C ALA A 80 30.81 -24.32 -36.75
N LYS A 81 32.09 -24.00 -36.95
CA LYS A 81 33.20 -24.97 -36.79
C LYS A 81 33.40 -25.38 -35.33
N ILE A 82 33.19 -24.43 -34.41
CA ILE A 82 33.25 -24.68 -32.96
C ILE A 82 32.16 -25.67 -32.56
N VAL A 83 30.91 -25.44 -33.00
CA VAL A 83 29.79 -26.36 -32.75
C VAL A 83 30.02 -27.70 -33.42
N GLN A 84 30.52 -27.71 -34.65
CA GLN A 84 30.85 -28.94 -35.38
C GLN A 84 31.84 -29.81 -34.62
N THR A 85 32.81 -29.23 -33.90
CA THR A 85 33.73 -30.00 -33.04
C THR A 85 32.98 -30.81 -31.96
N ALA A 86 31.96 -30.22 -31.34
CA ALA A 86 31.11 -30.90 -30.36
C ALA A 86 30.31 -32.04 -31.00
N LEU A 87 29.75 -31.79 -32.20
CA LEU A 87 28.96 -32.76 -32.95
C LEU A 87 29.81 -33.91 -33.49
N ASP A 88 31.01 -33.65 -33.96
CA ASP A 88 31.91 -34.67 -34.47
C ASP A 88 32.36 -35.61 -33.35
N THR A 89 32.67 -35.03 -32.17
CA THR A 89 33.20 -35.77 -31.03
C THR A 89 32.11 -36.50 -30.24
N TRP A 90 30.96 -35.86 -30.01
CA TRP A 90 29.94 -36.35 -29.08
C TRP A 90 28.51 -36.28 -29.60
N LYS A 91 28.29 -35.82 -30.84
CA LYS A 91 27.00 -35.79 -31.55
C LYS A 91 25.91 -34.97 -30.86
N ARG A 92 26.28 -34.04 -29.96
CA ARG A 92 25.35 -33.20 -29.20
C ARG A 92 26.02 -31.94 -28.70
N VAL A 93 25.21 -30.94 -28.36
CA VAL A 93 25.60 -29.73 -27.62
C VAL A 93 24.47 -29.37 -26.67
N ASP A 94 24.79 -29.21 -25.37
CA ASP A 94 23.81 -28.94 -24.31
C ASP A 94 24.02 -27.56 -23.68
N ILE A 95 25.28 -27.13 -23.58
CA ILE A 95 25.69 -25.92 -22.87
C ILE A 95 26.60 -25.10 -23.80
N VAL A 96 26.34 -23.80 -23.92
CA VAL A 96 27.20 -22.84 -24.63
C VAL A 96 27.50 -21.67 -23.68
N ILE A 97 28.77 -21.47 -23.35
CA ILE A 97 29.25 -20.33 -22.57
C ILE A 97 30.05 -19.42 -23.50
N ASN A 98 29.43 -18.31 -23.90
CA ASN A 98 30.02 -17.27 -24.74
C ASN A 98 30.88 -16.33 -23.89
N ASN A 99 32.15 -16.71 -23.69
CA ASN A 99 33.10 -16.00 -22.83
C ASN A 99 34.25 -15.32 -23.61
N ALA A 100 34.56 -15.74 -24.84
CA ALA A 100 35.64 -15.15 -25.64
C ALA A 100 35.52 -13.61 -25.73
N GLY A 101 36.64 -12.92 -25.57
CA GLY A 101 36.67 -11.47 -25.58
C GLY A 101 38.08 -10.88 -25.63
N ILE A 102 38.15 -9.64 -26.09
CA ILE A 102 39.37 -8.82 -26.25
C ILE A 102 39.08 -7.36 -25.85
N LEU A 103 40.13 -6.54 -25.70
CA LEU A 103 40.05 -5.11 -25.40
C LEU A 103 40.75 -4.24 -26.45
N ARG A 104 40.18 -3.06 -26.70
CA ARG A 104 40.70 -1.97 -27.55
C ARG A 104 40.33 -0.63 -26.93
N ASP A 105 40.85 -0.41 -25.73
CA ASP A 105 40.48 0.73 -24.89
C ASP A 105 41.16 2.00 -25.38
N THR A 106 40.36 3.02 -25.68
CA THR A 106 40.81 4.34 -26.10
C THR A 106 39.68 5.34 -25.94
N SER A 107 39.99 6.62 -25.72
CA SER A 107 38.94 7.64 -25.60
C SER A 107 38.12 7.73 -26.88
N PHE A 108 36.83 8.06 -26.78
CA PHE A 108 35.91 8.02 -27.92
C PHE A 108 36.42 8.81 -29.14
N ARG A 109 37.07 9.97 -28.92
CA ARG A 109 37.68 10.78 -29.98
C ARG A 109 38.82 10.07 -30.72
N LYS A 110 39.57 9.19 -30.04
CA LYS A 110 40.74 8.48 -30.58
C LYS A 110 40.40 7.09 -31.13
N MET A 111 39.16 6.62 -30.95
CA MET A 111 38.72 5.30 -31.36
C MET A 111 38.64 5.22 -32.88
N THR A 112 39.37 4.27 -33.48
CA THR A 112 39.29 4.05 -34.93
C THR A 112 38.12 3.12 -35.27
N PRO A 113 37.62 3.13 -36.52
CA PRO A 113 36.62 2.17 -36.97
C PRO A 113 37.05 0.71 -36.75
N GLU A 114 38.34 0.40 -36.89
CA GLU A 114 38.88 -0.95 -36.71
C GLU A 114 38.85 -1.38 -35.23
N ASP A 115 39.13 -0.46 -34.30
CA ASP A 115 39.00 -0.72 -32.86
C ASP A 115 37.53 -1.03 -32.49
N TRP A 116 36.57 -0.36 -33.12
CA TRP A 116 35.15 -0.62 -32.94
C TRP A 116 34.73 -1.97 -33.55
N GLU A 117 35.06 -2.17 -34.83
CA GLU A 117 34.64 -3.35 -35.60
C GLU A 117 35.20 -4.63 -35.00
N LEU A 118 36.47 -4.64 -34.59
CA LEU A 118 37.10 -5.81 -34.01
C LEU A 118 36.41 -6.23 -32.70
N ILE A 119 36.07 -5.27 -31.83
CA ILE A 119 35.31 -5.54 -30.60
C ILE A 119 33.93 -6.11 -30.94
N TYR A 120 33.21 -5.50 -31.89
CA TYR A 120 31.89 -5.99 -32.31
C TYR A 120 31.95 -7.41 -32.90
N ARG A 121 32.93 -7.67 -33.77
CA ARG A 121 33.11 -8.97 -34.43
C ARG A 121 33.35 -10.11 -33.44
N VAL A 122 34.22 -9.89 -32.46
CA VAL A 122 34.55 -10.92 -31.47
C VAL A 122 33.44 -11.09 -30.43
N HIS A 123 32.98 -10.00 -29.80
CA HIS A 123 32.06 -10.10 -28.67
C HIS A 123 30.61 -10.34 -29.09
N VAL A 124 30.09 -9.57 -30.05
CA VAL A 124 28.66 -9.62 -30.43
C VAL A 124 28.44 -10.64 -31.54
N ASN A 125 29.09 -10.45 -32.69
CA ASN A 125 28.92 -11.37 -33.83
C ASN A 125 29.44 -12.77 -33.51
N GLY A 126 30.56 -12.89 -32.78
CA GLY A 126 31.09 -14.19 -32.37
C GLY A 126 30.10 -14.97 -31.50
N ALA A 127 29.55 -14.32 -30.46
CA ALA A 127 28.56 -14.94 -29.60
C ALA A 127 27.27 -15.29 -30.36
N PHE A 128 26.82 -14.43 -31.29
CA PHE A 128 25.73 -14.74 -32.21
C PHE A 128 26.03 -15.98 -33.05
N ARG A 129 27.18 -16.04 -33.74
CA ARG A 129 27.51 -17.13 -34.66
C ARG A 129 27.62 -18.48 -33.96
N VAL A 130 28.24 -18.53 -32.77
CA VAL A 130 28.33 -19.77 -31.97
C VAL A 130 26.95 -20.20 -31.49
N THR A 131 26.19 -19.27 -30.92
CA THR A 131 24.85 -19.56 -30.38
C THR A 131 23.88 -20.00 -31.46
N HIS A 132 23.85 -19.27 -32.59
CA HIS A 132 23.01 -19.58 -33.75
C HIS A 132 23.34 -20.95 -34.34
N ALA A 133 24.63 -21.32 -34.41
CA ALA A 133 25.02 -22.65 -34.87
C ALA A 133 24.59 -23.78 -33.91
N ALA A 134 24.57 -23.54 -32.60
CA ALA A 134 24.15 -24.53 -31.60
C ALA A 134 22.62 -24.64 -31.46
N TRP A 135 21.90 -23.57 -31.77
CA TRP A 135 20.47 -23.41 -31.48
C TRP A 135 19.57 -24.53 -32.05
N PRO A 136 19.69 -24.95 -33.33
CA PRO A 136 18.84 -26.02 -33.88
C PRO A 136 18.98 -27.34 -33.12
N TYR A 137 20.21 -27.68 -32.70
CA TYR A 137 20.49 -28.91 -31.96
C TYR A 137 19.94 -28.87 -30.54
N MET A 138 19.96 -27.71 -29.88
CA MET A 138 19.32 -27.54 -28.56
C MET A 138 17.79 -27.60 -28.66
N GLN A 139 17.21 -27.04 -29.73
CA GLN A 139 15.78 -27.11 -29.99
C GLN A 139 15.31 -28.54 -30.25
N GLU A 140 16.05 -29.29 -31.07
CA GLU A 140 15.78 -30.70 -31.35
C GLU A 140 15.90 -31.57 -30.09
N ALA A 141 16.93 -31.32 -29.27
CA ALA A 141 17.14 -32.04 -28.02
C ALA A 141 16.13 -31.69 -26.91
N GLY A 142 15.36 -30.60 -27.03
CA GLY A 142 14.48 -30.11 -25.97
C GLY A 142 15.25 -29.72 -24.70
N TYR A 143 16.52 -29.30 -24.85
CA TYR A 143 17.38 -28.88 -23.76
C TYR A 143 18.46 -27.94 -24.28
N GLY A 144 18.63 -26.79 -23.63
CA GLY A 144 19.76 -25.91 -23.87
C GLY A 144 20.05 -25.00 -22.69
N ARG A 145 21.33 -24.69 -22.46
CA ARG A 145 21.78 -23.69 -21.49
C ARG A 145 22.79 -22.78 -22.17
N ILE A 146 22.48 -21.49 -22.22
CA ILE A 146 23.31 -20.51 -22.90
C ILE A 146 23.66 -19.42 -21.89
N LEU A 147 24.94 -19.10 -21.81
CA LEU A 147 25.43 -18.04 -20.96
C LEU A 147 26.20 -17.01 -21.78
N PHE A 148 25.85 -15.74 -21.62
CA PHE A 148 26.61 -14.62 -22.18
C PHE A 148 27.43 -13.92 -21.11
N THR A 149 28.62 -13.46 -21.49
CA THR A 149 29.49 -12.66 -20.62
C THR A 149 29.40 -11.17 -21.00
N ALA A 150 28.58 -10.43 -20.24
CA ALA A 150 28.53 -8.97 -20.22
C ALA A 150 29.67 -8.38 -19.36
N SER A 151 29.47 -7.18 -18.80
CA SER A 151 30.42 -6.51 -17.90
C SER A 151 29.75 -5.34 -17.18
N ALA A 152 30.25 -4.97 -16.00
CA ALA A 152 29.90 -3.73 -15.33
C ALA A 152 30.14 -2.49 -16.23
N ALA A 153 31.17 -2.49 -17.09
CA ALA A 153 31.39 -1.43 -18.06
C ALA A 153 30.23 -1.31 -19.07
N GLY A 154 29.60 -2.43 -19.44
CA GLY A 154 28.40 -2.40 -20.27
C GLY A 154 27.18 -1.85 -19.52
N ILE A 155 26.99 -2.25 -18.26
CA ILE A 155 25.82 -1.88 -17.46
C ILE A 155 25.85 -0.40 -17.06
N TYR A 156 27.01 0.09 -16.61
CA TYR A 156 27.14 1.41 -15.99
C TYR A 156 27.91 2.42 -16.86
N GLY A 157 28.54 1.96 -17.95
CA GLY A 157 29.50 2.74 -18.71
C GLY A 157 30.88 2.78 -18.05
N ASN A 158 31.94 2.90 -18.87
CA ASN A 158 33.29 3.15 -18.38
C ASN A 158 34.09 4.03 -19.35
N PHE A 159 34.94 4.92 -18.81
CA PHE A 159 35.72 5.85 -19.62
C PHE A 159 36.68 5.09 -20.56
N GLY A 160 36.72 5.47 -21.84
CA GLY A 160 37.61 4.86 -22.83
C GLY A 160 37.15 3.51 -23.37
N GLN A 161 35.93 3.06 -23.03
CA GLN A 161 35.43 1.73 -23.38
C GLN A 161 34.09 1.79 -24.13
N ALA A 162 33.86 2.79 -24.99
CA ALA A 162 32.56 2.95 -25.67
C ALA A 162 32.17 1.74 -26.55
N ASN A 163 33.11 1.23 -27.37
CA ASN A 163 32.96 0.00 -28.17
C ASN A 163 32.66 -1.24 -27.29
N TYR A 164 33.44 -1.43 -26.22
CA TYR A 164 33.32 -2.57 -25.32
C TYR A 164 32.01 -2.53 -24.52
N SER A 165 31.66 -1.36 -23.97
CA SER A 165 30.42 -1.16 -23.20
C SER A 165 29.19 -1.42 -24.06
N MET A 166 29.17 -0.91 -25.30
CA MET A 166 28.12 -1.21 -26.28
C MET A 166 28.02 -2.72 -26.55
N ALA A 167 29.15 -3.38 -26.84
CA ALA A 167 29.15 -4.81 -27.10
C ALA A 167 28.63 -5.63 -25.91
N LYS A 168 29.07 -5.32 -24.69
CA LYS A 168 28.69 -6.05 -23.48
C LYS A 168 27.22 -5.84 -23.09
N LEU A 169 26.67 -4.64 -23.22
CA LEU A 169 25.26 -4.41 -22.97
C LEU A 169 24.37 -4.93 -24.11
N GLY A 170 24.87 -4.91 -25.36
CA GLY A 170 24.21 -5.53 -26.51
C GLY A 170 23.98 -7.03 -26.32
N LEU A 171 24.91 -7.73 -25.67
CA LEU A 171 24.75 -9.14 -25.30
C LEU A 171 23.60 -9.36 -24.29
N VAL A 172 23.35 -8.42 -23.38
CA VAL A 172 22.20 -8.49 -22.46
C VAL A 172 20.89 -8.38 -23.25
N GLY A 173 20.80 -7.42 -24.18
CA GLY A 173 19.64 -7.28 -25.06
C GLY A 173 19.39 -8.51 -25.93
N PHE A 174 20.47 -9.10 -26.46
CA PHE A 174 20.40 -10.34 -27.24
C PHE A 174 19.93 -11.53 -26.38
N ALA A 175 20.47 -11.68 -25.17
CA ALA A 175 20.07 -12.72 -24.22
C ALA A 175 18.58 -12.62 -23.84
N ASN A 176 18.06 -11.40 -23.63
CA ASN A 176 16.66 -11.16 -23.27
C ASN A 176 15.70 -11.76 -24.31
N THR A 177 15.96 -11.54 -25.61
CA THR A 177 15.12 -12.09 -26.68
C THR A 177 15.24 -13.61 -26.76
N LEU A 178 16.47 -14.15 -26.71
CA LEU A 178 16.66 -15.60 -26.78
C LEU A 178 16.07 -16.34 -25.58
N ALA A 179 16.04 -15.74 -24.39
CA ALA A 179 15.36 -16.29 -23.22
C ALA A 179 13.87 -16.51 -23.47
N ILE A 180 13.23 -15.60 -24.22
CA ILE A 180 11.81 -15.69 -24.60
C ILE A 180 11.61 -16.75 -25.68
N GLU A 181 12.41 -16.72 -26.76
CA GLU A 181 12.29 -17.66 -27.88
C GLU A 181 12.59 -19.11 -27.47
N GLY A 182 13.54 -19.30 -26.55
CA GLY A 182 14.00 -20.60 -26.07
C GLY A 182 13.11 -21.26 -25.00
N ALA A 183 12.29 -20.48 -24.29
CA ALA A 183 11.57 -20.93 -23.10
C ALA A 183 10.72 -22.19 -23.35
N LYS A 184 9.95 -22.22 -24.43
CA LYS A 184 9.07 -23.36 -24.79
C LYS A 184 9.83 -24.64 -25.15
N LYS A 185 11.13 -24.54 -25.41
CA LYS A 185 12.00 -25.66 -25.79
C LYS A 185 13.00 -26.02 -24.69
N ASN A 186 12.80 -25.52 -23.45
CA ASN A 186 13.70 -25.75 -22.32
C ASN A 186 15.15 -25.31 -22.63
N ILE A 187 15.27 -24.25 -23.43
CA ILE A 187 16.50 -23.52 -23.67
C ILE A 187 16.47 -22.31 -22.76
N ARG A 188 17.37 -22.28 -21.77
CA ARG A 188 17.50 -21.17 -20.82
C ARG A 188 18.72 -20.34 -21.16
N VAL A 189 18.55 -19.02 -21.10
CA VAL A 189 19.57 -18.06 -21.53
C VAL A 189 19.77 -17.05 -20.41
N ASN A 190 20.98 -16.93 -19.90
CA ASN A 190 21.32 -15.99 -18.84
C ASN A 190 22.57 -15.18 -19.21
N THR A 191 22.81 -14.11 -18.45
CA THR A 191 23.95 -13.24 -18.62
C THR A 191 24.67 -13.01 -17.30
N ILE A 192 26.00 -13.01 -17.31
CA ILE A 192 26.82 -12.60 -16.18
C ILE A 192 27.62 -11.34 -16.52
N ALA A 193 27.86 -10.50 -15.53
CA ALA A 193 28.78 -9.37 -15.55
C ALA A 193 29.89 -9.65 -14.51
N PRO A 194 30.95 -10.36 -14.91
CA PRO A 194 31.97 -10.81 -13.97
C PRO A 194 32.95 -9.71 -13.57
N ILE A 195 33.45 -9.81 -12.34
CA ILE A 195 34.60 -9.06 -11.81
C ILE A 195 35.66 -10.09 -11.40
N ALA A 196 36.71 -10.22 -12.22
CA ALA A 196 37.80 -11.15 -11.97
C ALA A 196 39.15 -10.57 -12.38
N GLY A 197 40.17 -10.85 -11.59
CA GLY A 197 41.56 -10.62 -11.90
C GLY A 197 41.97 -11.45 -13.12
N SER A 198 42.41 -10.78 -14.18
CA SER A 198 42.95 -11.40 -15.38
C SER A 198 43.98 -10.49 -16.03
N ARG A 199 44.67 -10.99 -17.06
CA ARG A 199 45.53 -10.18 -17.93
C ARG A 199 44.86 -8.90 -18.44
N MET A 200 43.53 -8.87 -18.56
CA MET A 200 42.76 -7.69 -19.01
C MET A 200 42.56 -6.65 -17.91
N THR A 201 42.63 -7.02 -16.62
CA THR A 201 42.41 -6.11 -15.48
C THR A 201 43.71 -5.74 -14.76
N GLU A 202 44.82 -6.42 -15.06
CA GLU A 202 46.17 -6.13 -14.53
C GLU A 202 46.66 -4.71 -14.84
N THR A 203 46.15 -4.08 -15.90
CA THR A 203 46.50 -2.71 -16.29
C THR A 203 45.83 -1.64 -15.44
N VAL A 204 44.79 -2.00 -14.67
CA VAL A 204 43.94 -1.05 -13.93
C VAL A 204 43.83 -1.34 -12.42
N LEU A 205 44.11 -2.57 -11.95
CA LEU A 205 44.00 -2.93 -10.54
C LEU A 205 45.37 -3.22 -9.89
N PRO A 206 45.56 -2.90 -8.60
CA PRO A 206 46.74 -3.34 -7.83
C PRO A 206 46.88 -4.86 -7.83
N LYS A 207 48.12 -5.35 -7.78
CA LYS A 207 48.43 -6.78 -7.88
C LYS A 207 47.72 -7.62 -6.81
N GLU A 208 47.66 -7.12 -5.57
CA GLU A 208 47.03 -7.80 -4.44
C GLU A 208 45.52 -8.00 -4.69
N LEU A 209 44.87 -7.05 -5.35
CA LEU A 209 43.45 -7.12 -5.69
C LEU A 209 43.20 -8.05 -6.88
N VAL A 210 44.10 -8.06 -7.88
CA VAL A 210 44.07 -9.03 -8.99
C VAL A 210 44.18 -10.46 -8.46
N ASP A 211 45.12 -10.70 -7.55
CA ASP A 211 45.36 -12.02 -6.95
C ASP A 211 44.18 -12.49 -6.06
N ALA A 212 43.45 -11.54 -5.46
CA ALA A 212 42.24 -11.82 -4.66
C ALA A 212 40.99 -12.10 -5.51
N LEU A 213 40.87 -11.50 -6.70
CA LEU A 213 39.70 -11.63 -7.58
C LEU A 213 39.78 -12.88 -8.46
N LYS A 214 39.83 -14.05 -7.84
CA LYS A 214 40.02 -15.34 -8.50
C LYS A 214 38.84 -15.70 -9.44
N PRO A 215 39.11 -16.14 -10.69
CA PRO A 215 38.09 -16.68 -11.61
C PRO A 215 37.24 -17.82 -11.03
N GLU A 216 37.80 -18.56 -10.09
CA GLU A 216 37.16 -19.65 -9.35
C GLU A 216 35.99 -19.17 -8.49
N TYR A 217 35.89 -17.88 -8.17
CA TYR A 217 34.75 -17.31 -7.46
C TYR A 217 33.56 -16.98 -8.38
N VAL A 218 33.78 -16.96 -9.69
CA VAL A 218 32.71 -16.72 -10.69
C VAL A 218 32.12 -18.02 -11.21
N SER A 219 32.98 -19.03 -11.41
CA SER A 219 32.60 -20.31 -12.04
C SER A 219 31.46 -21.07 -11.35
N PRO A 220 31.28 -21.02 -10.01
CA PRO A 220 30.14 -21.67 -9.36
C PRO A 220 28.79 -21.14 -9.82
N LEU A 221 28.64 -19.82 -10.00
CA LEU A 221 27.41 -19.23 -10.53
C LEU A 221 27.18 -19.65 -11.98
N VAL A 222 28.24 -19.67 -12.79
CA VAL A 222 28.19 -20.15 -14.17
C VAL A 222 27.69 -21.59 -14.23
N ALA A 223 28.26 -22.47 -13.42
CA ALA A 223 27.84 -23.87 -13.33
C ALA A 223 26.37 -23.98 -12.92
N TRP A 224 25.93 -23.23 -11.90
CA TRP A 224 24.53 -23.21 -11.48
C TRP A 224 23.59 -22.81 -12.63
N LEU A 225 23.85 -21.69 -13.30
CA LEU A 225 23.00 -21.15 -14.38
C LEU A 225 22.91 -22.07 -15.60
N VAL A 226 23.87 -22.99 -15.78
CA VAL A 226 23.89 -23.97 -16.87
C VAL A 226 23.57 -25.39 -16.42
N HIS A 227 23.13 -25.58 -15.17
CA HIS A 227 22.69 -26.87 -14.66
C HIS A 227 21.26 -27.20 -15.12
N GLU A 228 20.93 -28.48 -15.18
CA GLU A 228 19.63 -28.92 -15.68
C GLU A 228 18.47 -28.52 -14.76
N SER A 229 18.71 -28.49 -13.45
CA SER A 229 17.73 -28.09 -12.42
C SER A 229 17.58 -26.58 -12.24
N CYS A 230 18.43 -25.76 -12.87
CA CYS A 230 18.29 -24.31 -12.78
C CYS A 230 17.13 -23.85 -13.66
N GLU A 231 16.13 -23.20 -13.04
CA GLU A 231 14.96 -22.71 -13.74
C GLU A 231 15.12 -21.29 -14.31
N GLU A 232 16.14 -20.56 -13.85
CA GLU A 232 16.41 -19.18 -14.23
C GLU A 232 16.66 -19.00 -15.73
N THR A 233 16.03 -17.99 -16.34
CA THR A 233 16.22 -17.57 -17.73
C THR A 233 15.93 -16.07 -17.83
N GLY A 234 16.64 -15.37 -18.71
CA GLY A 234 16.59 -13.91 -18.83
C GLY A 234 17.27 -13.16 -17.68
N GLY A 235 18.02 -13.85 -16.82
CA GLY A 235 18.70 -13.25 -15.68
C GLY A 235 19.97 -12.51 -16.09
N LEU A 236 20.25 -11.39 -15.41
CA LEU A 236 21.52 -10.66 -15.44
C LEU A 236 22.14 -10.69 -14.05
N PHE A 237 23.37 -11.18 -13.93
CA PHE A 237 24.03 -11.33 -12.63
C PHE A 237 25.39 -10.66 -12.56
N GLU A 238 25.63 -9.81 -11.58
CA GLU A 238 26.97 -9.38 -11.21
C GLU A 238 27.63 -10.41 -10.30
N VAL A 239 28.90 -10.72 -10.55
CA VAL A 239 29.60 -11.79 -9.84
C VAL A 239 31.11 -11.59 -9.76
N GLY A 240 31.71 -11.72 -8.58
CA GLY A 240 33.14 -11.62 -8.38
C GLY A 240 33.54 -11.51 -6.92
N GLY A 241 34.75 -11.94 -6.55
CA GLY A 241 35.26 -11.82 -5.17
C GLY A 241 34.43 -12.53 -4.09
N GLY A 242 33.58 -13.50 -4.47
CA GLY A 242 32.63 -14.17 -3.58
C GLY A 242 31.24 -13.52 -3.50
N PHE A 243 31.04 -12.36 -4.13
CA PHE A 243 29.75 -11.69 -4.25
C PHE A 243 28.99 -12.15 -5.50
N MET A 244 27.67 -12.30 -5.39
CA MET A 244 26.76 -12.64 -6.49
C MET A 244 25.45 -11.88 -6.29
N ALA A 245 24.99 -11.13 -7.28
CA ALA A 245 23.71 -10.40 -7.23
C ALA A 245 23.00 -10.44 -8.57
N LYS A 246 21.66 -10.41 -8.53
CA LYS A 246 20.80 -10.32 -9.72
C LYS A 246 20.39 -8.86 -9.95
N LEU A 247 20.45 -8.42 -11.20
CA LEU A 247 20.03 -7.09 -11.65
C LEU A 247 18.70 -7.20 -12.40
N ARG A 248 17.90 -6.14 -12.32
CA ARG A 248 16.67 -5.96 -13.11
C ARG A 248 16.39 -4.48 -13.34
N TRP A 249 15.57 -4.18 -14.33
CA TRP A 249 15.10 -2.81 -14.57
C TRP A 249 14.09 -2.35 -13.53
N GLU A 250 14.12 -1.06 -13.23
CA GLU A 250 13.17 -0.33 -12.41
C GLU A 250 12.68 0.88 -13.21
N ARG A 251 11.38 1.14 -13.18
CA ARG A 251 10.74 2.24 -13.89
C ARG A 251 9.84 3.01 -12.93
N THR A 252 9.99 4.33 -12.86
CA THR A 252 9.09 5.21 -12.08
C THR A 252 7.62 4.99 -12.47
N LYS A 253 6.68 5.39 -11.61
CA LYS A 253 5.26 5.46 -12.02
C LYS A 253 5.05 6.46 -13.17
N GLY A 254 5.96 7.41 -13.30
CA GLY A 254 5.89 8.49 -14.28
C GLY A 254 4.75 9.46 -14.00
N ARG A 255 4.47 10.31 -14.99
CA ARG A 255 3.34 11.23 -15.02
C ARG A 255 2.56 11.01 -16.31
N THR A 256 1.26 10.79 -16.17
CA THR A 256 0.33 10.69 -17.30
C THR A 256 -0.50 11.95 -17.38
N TRP A 257 -0.46 12.64 -18.52
CA TRP A 257 -1.40 13.72 -18.82
C TRP A 257 -2.50 13.18 -19.73
N ARG A 258 -3.75 13.43 -19.39
CA ARG A 258 -4.90 13.04 -20.22
C ARG A 258 -4.80 13.69 -21.60
N LEU A 259 -5.06 12.90 -22.63
CA LEU A 259 -5.06 13.36 -24.02
C LEU A 259 -6.24 14.30 -24.27
N GLY A 260 -6.14 15.17 -25.28
CA GLY A 260 -7.17 16.16 -25.61
C GLY A 260 -6.84 17.59 -25.17
N ALA A 261 -5.90 17.74 -24.23
CA ALA A 261 -5.25 19.02 -23.92
C ALA A 261 -3.79 19.03 -24.42
N PRO A 262 -3.20 20.19 -24.76
CA PRO A 262 -1.79 20.27 -25.12
C PRO A 262 -0.87 19.78 -23.98
N ILE A 263 0.07 18.92 -24.33
CA ILE A 263 1.20 18.51 -23.49
C ILE A 263 2.40 19.34 -23.94
N THR A 264 2.86 20.26 -23.10
CA THR A 264 3.94 21.21 -23.45
C THR A 264 5.20 20.94 -22.64
N PRO A 265 6.39 21.41 -23.09
CA PRO A 265 7.63 21.30 -22.33
C PRO A 265 7.54 21.92 -20.92
N GLU A 266 6.75 22.98 -20.73
CA GLU A 266 6.56 23.63 -19.43
C GLU A 266 5.84 22.73 -18.44
N LYS A 267 4.82 21.97 -18.89
CA LYS A 267 4.14 20.96 -18.06
C LYS A 267 5.10 19.83 -17.68
N VAL A 268 5.90 19.36 -18.63
CA VAL A 268 6.92 18.33 -18.38
C VAL A 268 7.93 18.82 -17.35
N ARG A 269 8.40 20.07 -17.45
CA ARG A 269 9.32 20.68 -16.47
C ARG A 269 8.68 20.80 -15.09
N ALA A 270 7.42 21.23 -15.01
CA ALA A 270 6.71 21.40 -13.75
C ALA A 270 6.56 20.07 -12.97
N ASP A 271 6.25 18.99 -13.68
CA ASP A 271 6.06 17.66 -13.10
C ASP A 271 7.32 16.77 -13.19
N PHE A 272 8.49 17.32 -13.55
CA PHE A 272 9.69 16.50 -13.82
C PHE A 272 10.16 15.71 -12.60
N ALA A 273 10.00 16.28 -11.39
CA ALA A 273 10.27 15.60 -10.15
C ALA A 273 9.39 14.34 -9.98
N GLN A 274 8.12 14.39 -10.39
CA GLN A 274 7.23 13.24 -10.36
C GLN A 274 7.58 12.21 -11.43
N ILE A 275 7.96 12.65 -12.64
CA ILE A 275 8.40 11.76 -13.73
C ILE A 275 9.61 10.93 -13.28
N THR A 276 10.50 11.53 -12.49
CA THR A 276 11.77 10.95 -12.04
C THR A 276 11.72 10.39 -10.61
N ASP A 277 10.52 10.27 -10.01
CA ASP A 277 10.34 9.74 -8.65
C ASP A 277 10.31 8.20 -8.63
N PHE A 278 11.28 7.62 -7.92
CA PHE A 278 11.42 6.18 -7.76
C PHE A 278 10.75 5.61 -6.49
N ALA A 279 10.17 6.44 -5.61
CA ALA A 279 9.61 5.99 -4.33
C ALA A 279 8.53 4.90 -4.46
N ASN A 280 7.84 4.85 -5.60
CA ASN A 280 6.79 3.87 -5.90
C ASN A 280 7.01 3.16 -7.23
N ALA A 281 8.26 2.98 -7.64
CA ALA A 281 8.61 2.42 -8.94
C ALA A 281 8.10 0.99 -9.17
N THR A 282 8.13 0.58 -10.44
CA THR A 282 7.63 -0.67 -10.97
C THR A 282 8.75 -1.46 -11.65
N HIS A 283 8.57 -2.77 -11.81
CA HIS A 283 9.53 -3.65 -12.48
C HIS A 283 8.85 -4.35 -13.66
N PRO A 284 8.64 -3.67 -14.80
CA PRO A 284 7.99 -4.27 -15.96
C PRO A 284 8.79 -5.47 -16.45
N SER A 285 8.15 -6.65 -16.48
CA SER A 285 8.78 -7.93 -16.86
C SER A 285 8.81 -8.19 -18.37
N ASP A 286 7.97 -7.49 -19.13
CA ASP A 286 7.84 -7.64 -20.57
C ASP A 286 7.37 -6.32 -21.23
N ILE A 287 7.30 -6.33 -22.56
CA ILE A 287 6.92 -5.16 -23.35
C ILE A 287 5.45 -4.76 -23.16
N ASN A 288 4.55 -5.70 -22.87
CA ASN A 288 3.13 -5.40 -22.68
C ASN A 288 2.90 -4.65 -21.36
N ALA A 289 3.51 -5.12 -20.28
CA ALA A 289 3.53 -4.43 -18.99
C ALA A 289 4.19 -3.04 -19.08
N ALA A 290 5.19 -2.87 -19.95
CA ALA A 290 5.78 -1.56 -20.20
C ALA A 290 4.82 -0.60 -20.92
N LEU A 291 3.94 -1.08 -21.82
CA LEU A 291 3.02 -0.23 -22.59
C LEU A 291 1.69 0.07 -21.89
N GLU A 292 1.35 -0.66 -20.82
CA GLU A 292 0.06 -0.55 -20.11
C GLU A 292 -0.34 0.90 -19.77
N PRO A 293 0.49 1.76 -19.13
CA PRO A 293 0.09 3.13 -18.79
C PRO A 293 -0.20 4.00 -20.02
N VAL A 294 0.45 3.72 -21.15
CA VAL A 294 0.22 4.44 -22.41
C VAL A 294 -1.13 4.02 -22.99
N MET A 295 -1.39 2.72 -23.06
CA MET A 295 -2.65 2.18 -23.59
C MET A 295 -3.85 2.58 -22.73
N GLU A 296 -3.71 2.57 -21.41
CA GLU A 296 -4.74 3.08 -20.50
C GLU A 296 -5.09 4.54 -20.76
N ASN A 297 -4.09 5.37 -21.08
CA ASN A 297 -4.33 6.78 -21.37
C ASN A 297 -4.92 7.01 -22.76
N VAL A 298 -4.48 6.26 -23.77
CA VAL A 298 -5.01 6.31 -25.15
C VAL A 298 -6.48 5.89 -25.19
N ASN A 299 -6.86 4.89 -24.40
CA ASN A 299 -8.23 4.37 -24.37
C ASN A 299 -9.18 5.18 -23.47
N ALA A 300 -8.66 6.15 -22.70
CA ALA A 300 -9.49 6.97 -21.83
C ALA A 300 -10.19 8.11 -22.59
N PRO A 301 -11.32 8.63 -22.07
CA PRO A 301 -11.94 9.83 -22.61
C PRO A 301 -10.97 11.02 -22.65
N PRO A 302 -11.21 12.02 -23.53
CA PRO A 302 -10.44 13.26 -23.54
C PRO A 302 -10.47 13.95 -22.18
N SER A 303 -9.40 14.70 -21.91
CA SER A 303 -9.25 15.50 -20.68
C SER A 303 -10.47 16.39 -20.47
N LYS A 304 -10.98 16.39 -19.24
CA LYS A 304 -12.05 17.29 -18.79
C LYS A 304 -11.54 18.70 -18.48
N GLY A 305 -10.24 18.93 -18.66
CA GLY A 305 -9.59 20.21 -18.47
C GLY A 305 -9.06 20.42 -17.06
N GLY A 306 -8.79 21.68 -16.74
CA GLY A 306 -8.11 22.07 -15.52
C GLY A 306 -6.95 23.01 -15.76
N ASN A 307 -6.30 23.40 -14.67
CA ASN A 307 -5.16 24.30 -14.61
C ASN A 307 -4.26 23.93 -13.41
N GLU A 308 -3.35 24.81 -13.01
CA GLU A 308 -2.45 24.60 -11.88
C GLU A 308 -3.16 24.36 -10.54
N PHE A 309 -4.39 24.87 -10.39
CA PHE A 309 -5.18 24.75 -9.15
C PHE A 309 -6.10 23.53 -9.16
N ILE A 310 -6.60 23.13 -10.33
CA ILE A 310 -7.60 22.06 -10.45
C ILE A 310 -7.23 21.16 -11.62
N ASP A 311 -6.92 19.90 -11.35
CA ASP A 311 -6.89 18.81 -12.33
C ASP A 311 -8.25 18.08 -12.26
N VAL A 312 -9.13 18.39 -13.21
CA VAL A 312 -10.52 17.87 -13.21
C VAL A 312 -10.53 16.35 -13.38
N ASP A 313 -9.60 15.82 -14.17
CA ASP A 313 -9.49 14.39 -14.45
C ASP A 313 -9.02 13.60 -13.22
N ALA A 314 -8.17 14.19 -12.38
CA ALA A 314 -7.74 13.60 -11.12
C ALA A 314 -8.80 13.72 -10.01
N ALA A 315 -9.50 14.86 -9.92
CA ALA A 315 -10.38 15.16 -8.79
C ALA A 315 -11.81 14.60 -8.97
N LEU A 316 -12.37 14.67 -10.17
CA LEU A 316 -13.79 14.37 -10.40
C LEU A 316 -14.10 12.89 -10.16
N GLY A 317 -15.09 12.61 -9.33
CA GLY A 317 -15.49 11.25 -8.95
C GLY A 317 -14.64 10.63 -7.84
N TRP A 318 -13.58 11.31 -7.38
CA TRP A 318 -12.75 10.84 -6.28
C TRP A 318 -13.61 10.55 -5.04
N GLN A 319 -13.42 9.37 -4.47
CA GLN A 319 -14.13 8.92 -3.29
C GLN A 319 -13.38 9.38 -2.05
N MET A 320 -14.07 10.15 -1.21
CA MET A 320 -13.58 10.56 0.08
C MET A 320 -13.47 9.34 1.00
N PRO A 321 -12.40 9.23 1.82
CA PRO A 321 -12.34 8.24 2.86
C PRO A 321 -13.60 8.25 3.75
N GLU A 322 -14.08 7.08 4.14
CA GLU A 322 -15.25 6.97 5.03
C GLU A 322 -14.98 7.70 6.35
N ILE A 323 -15.91 8.58 6.72
CA ILE A 323 -15.85 9.33 7.98
C ILE A 323 -16.89 8.73 8.91
N THR A 324 -16.52 8.49 10.17
CA THR A 324 -17.46 8.08 11.22
C THR A 324 -17.66 9.24 12.18
N SER A 325 -18.91 9.51 12.55
CA SER A 325 -19.28 10.44 13.61
C SER A 325 -20.21 9.77 14.61
N THR A 326 -20.33 10.34 15.80
CA THR A 326 -21.29 9.90 16.80
C THR A 326 -21.82 11.14 17.50
N HIS A 327 -23.11 11.11 17.81
CA HIS A 327 -23.78 12.17 18.54
C HIS A 327 -24.79 11.57 19.49
N ASP A 328 -25.13 12.34 20.52
CA ASP A 328 -26.23 12.08 21.43
C ASP A 328 -27.10 13.33 21.60
N GLU A 329 -28.06 13.25 22.52
CA GLU A 329 -29.01 14.31 22.83
C GLU A 329 -28.31 15.59 23.30
N ARG A 330 -27.16 15.49 23.98
CA ARG A 330 -26.37 16.66 24.41
C ARG A 330 -25.83 17.40 23.20
N ASP A 331 -25.28 16.67 22.23
CA ASP A 331 -24.72 17.28 21.01
C ASP A 331 -25.82 17.91 20.15
N MET A 332 -27.00 17.28 20.07
CA MET A 332 -28.18 17.84 19.40
C MET A 332 -28.69 19.12 20.10
N ALA A 333 -28.79 19.11 21.44
CA ALA A 333 -29.22 20.26 22.21
C ALA A 333 -28.23 21.44 22.08
N LEU A 334 -26.93 21.15 22.11
CA LEU A 334 -25.87 22.14 21.89
C LEU A 334 -25.99 22.79 20.51
N TYR A 335 -26.26 21.99 19.47
CA TYR A 335 -26.53 22.52 18.14
C TYR A 335 -27.79 23.39 18.09
N ALA A 336 -28.89 22.92 18.67
CA ALA A 336 -30.16 23.64 18.71
C ALA A 336 -29.99 25.02 19.38
N LEU A 337 -29.33 25.09 20.53
CA LEU A 337 -28.95 26.34 21.21
C LEU A 337 -28.01 27.19 20.33
N GLY A 338 -27.03 26.54 19.69
CA GLY A 338 -26.07 27.17 18.79
C GLY A 338 -26.70 27.83 17.57
N VAL A 339 -27.89 27.40 17.16
CA VAL A 339 -28.66 28.05 16.10
C VAL A 339 -29.80 28.91 16.63
N GLY A 340 -29.94 29.11 17.95
CA GLY A 340 -30.86 30.06 18.59
C GLY A 340 -32.15 29.48 19.19
N ALA A 341 -32.28 28.15 19.27
CA ALA A 341 -33.51 27.53 19.79
C ALA A 341 -33.67 27.75 21.30
N ALA A 342 -34.91 27.69 21.77
CA ALA A 342 -35.28 27.76 23.19
C ALA A 342 -34.78 29.04 23.89
N LYS A 343 -34.72 30.15 23.16
CA LYS A 343 -34.40 31.47 23.71
C LYS A 343 -35.39 31.90 24.79
N ASP A 344 -36.66 31.55 24.60
CA ASP A 344 -37.68 31.58 25.65
C ASP A 344 -37.84 30.16 26.20
N PRO A 345 -37.44 29.88 27.46
CA PRO A 345 -37.56 28.56 28.06
C PRO A 345 -39.03 28.13 28.28
N LEU A 346 -39.99 29.04 28.09
CA LEU A 346 -41.43 28.76 28.18
C LEU A 346 -42.05 28.39 26.81
N ASP A 347 -41.31 28.50 25.70
CA ASP A 347 -41.83 28.10 24.38
C ASP A 347 -41.86 26.57 24.27
N ALA A 348 -43.02 25.99 24.55
CA ALA A 348 -43.27 24.54 24.49
C ALA A 348 -43.01 23.92 23.10
N ARG A 349 -42.88 24.73 22.03
CA ARG A 349 -42.54 24.24 20.69
C ARG A 349 -41.04 24.00 20.51
N GLU A 350 -40.20 24.77 21.22
CA GLU A 350 -38.74 24.69 21.10
C GLU A 350 -38.06 23.99 22.27
N LEU A 351 -38.70 23.92 23.45
CA LEU A 351 -38.19 23.17 24.60
C LEU A 351 -37.82 21.70 24.27
N PRO A 352 -38.59 20.94 23.45
CA PRO A 352 -38.22 19.57 23.07
C PRO A 352 -36.90 19.46 22.28
N LEU A 353 -36.37 20.56 21.73
CA LEU A 353 -35.11 20.58 20.98
C LEU A 353 -33.88 20.60 21.90
N VAL A 354 -34.05 20.97 23.17
CA VAL A 354 -32.95 21.20 24.12
C VAL A 354 -33.12 20.45 25.44
N TYR A 355 -34.26 19.81 25.66
CA TYR A 355 -34.59 19.09 26.89
C TYR A 355 -34.94 17.63 26.63
N GLU A 356 -34.06 16.73 27.06
CA GLU A 356 -34.11 15.29 26.82
C GLU A 356 -35.23 14.56 27.57
N LEU A 357 -35.73 15.14 28.67
CA LEU A 357 -36.82 14.58 29.49
C LEU A 357 -38.19 15.21 29.18
N HIS A 358 -38.34 15.92 28.05
CA HIS A 358 -39.62 16.50 27.66
C HIS A 358 -40.71 15.43 27.51
N GLY A 359 -41.94 15.71 27.95
CA GLY A 359 -43.05 14.74 27.98
C GLY A 359 -43.43 14.17 26.60
N ASP A 360 -43.26 14.96 25.54
CA ASP A 360 -43.46 14.53 24.14
C ASP A 360 -42.20 13.92 23.48
N GLY A 361 -41.13 13.73 24.26
CA GLY A 361 -39.83 13.24 23.82
C GLY A 361 -38.92 14.31 23.22
N PHE A 362 -37.62 14.02 23.20
CA PHE A 362 -36.60 14.86 22.56
C PHE A 362 -36.76 14.88 21.03
N LYS A 363 -36.60 16.06 20.42
CA LYS A 363 -36.71 16.24 18.97
C LYS A 363 -35.39 16.80 18.39
N ALA A 364 -34.75 16.03 17.51
CA ALA A 364 -33.54 16.48 16.83
C ALA A 364 -33.87 17.51 15.75
N LEU A 365 -33.07 18.59 15.66
CA LEU A 365 -33.18 19.57 14.59
C LEU A 365 -32.45 19.05 13.33
N PRO A 366 -33.15 18.77 12.21
CA PRO A 366 -32.56 17.98 11.11
C PRO A 366 -31.47 18.71 10.32
N THR A 367 -31.39 20.04 10.43
CA THR A 367 -30.28 20.82 9.85
C THR A 367 -28.92 20.46 10.46
N TYR A 368 -28.89 19.76 11.60
CA TYR A 368 -27.64 19.20 12.15
C TYR A 368 -26.96 18.21 11.18
N ALA A 369 -27.70 17.59 10.26
CA ALA A 369 -27.19 16.55 9.35
C ALA A 369 -25.97 16.96 8.50
N VAL A 370 -25.70 18.27 8.35
CA VAL A 370 -24.52 18.79 7.66
C VAL A 370 -23.29 18.94 8.57
N ASN A 371 -23.48 19.15 9.87
CA ASN A 371 -22.39 19.49 10.80
C ASN A 371 -21.34 18.37 10.92
N PRO A 372 -21.72 17.10 11.16
CA PRO A 372 -20.74 16.01 11.20
C PRO A 372 -19.98 15.82 9.89
N VAL A 373 -20.62 16.10 8.76
CA VAL A 373 -20.00 16.03 7.43
C VAL A 373 -18.91 17.09 7.29
N ILE A 374 -19.22 18.35 7.60
CA ILE A 374 -18.26 19.46 7.50
C ILE A 374 -17.10 19.28 8.47
N ALA A 375 -17.37 18.91 9.72
CA ALA A 375 -16.34 18.60 10.71
C ALA A 375 -15.39 17.50 10.20
N GLY A 376 -15.96 16.46 9.59
CA GLY A 376 -15.22 15.39 8.95
C GLY A 376 -14.35 15.86 7.78
N VAL A 377 -14.90 16.63 6.85
CA VAL A 377 -14.18 17.15 5.67
C VAL A 377 -13.01 18.04 6.11
N LEU A 378 -13.24 18.94 7.07
CA LEU A 378 -12.19 19.80 7.62
C LEU A 378 -11.08 18.99 8.30
N LYS A 379 -11.44 17.94 9.05
CA LYS A 379 -10.48 17.02 9.66
C LYS A 379 -9.61 16.32 8.61
N LEU A 380 -10.22 15.75 7.56
CA LEU A 380 -9.47 15.11 6.48
C LEU A 380 -8.53 16.09 5.78
N SER A 381 -8.98 17.33 5.57
CA SER A 381 -8.15 18.37 4.96
C SER A 381 -6.95 18.73 5.83
N ALA A 382 -7.14 18.86 7.16
CA ALA A 382 -6.06 19.09 8.11
C ALA A 382 -5.05 17.94 8.19
N GLU A 383 -5.49 16.70 7.92
CA GLU A 383 -4.64 15.51 7.80
C GLU A 383 -3.93 15.41 6.43
N GLY A 384 -4.13 16.37 5.52
CA GLY A 384 -3.56 16.35 4.17
C GLY A 384 -4.23 15.37 3.21
N ARG A 385 -5.41 14.85 3.55
CA ARG A 385 -6.14 13.81 2.79
C ARG A 385 -7.20 14.41 1.87
N ASN A 386 -6.77 15.37 1.05
CA ASN A 386 -7.64 16.05 0.07
C ASN A 386 -7.80 15.22 -1.22
N ALA A 387 -8.80 15.59 -2.03
CA ALA A 387 -8.96 14.99 -3.36
C ALA A 387 -7.72 15.31 -4.22
N PRO A 388 -7.17 14.32 -4.94
CA PRO A 388 -6.03 14.55 -5.84
C PRO A 388 -6.43 15.54 -6.94
N GLY A 389 -5.52 16.44 -7.29
CA GLY A 389 -5.77 17.46 -8.30
C GLY A 389 -6.41 18.75 -7.79
N LEU A 390 -6.86 18.83 -6.53
CA LEU A 390 -7.31 20.09 -5.92
C LEU A 390 -6.16 20.78 -5.18
N ASN A 391 -5.46 21.68 -5.87
CA ASN A 391 -4.23 22.33 -5.45
C ASN A 391 -4.45 23.82 -5.12
N TYR A 392 -5.31 24.13 -4.15
CA TYR A 392 -5.55 25.51 -3.70
C TYR A 392 -5.71 25.58 -2.18
N GLY A 393 -5.32 26.72 -1.61
CA GLY A 393 -5.42 26.98 -0.18
C GLY A 393 -6.80 27.46 0.28
N LEU A 394 -7.00 27.47 1.60
CA LEU A 394 -8.22 27.96 2.26
C LEU A 394 -8.52 29.43 1.97
N ASP A 395 -7.51 30.23 1.62
CA ASP A 395 -7.63 31.63 1.21
C ASP A 395 -8.49 31.83 -0.05
N ARG A 396 -8.62 30.79 -0.88
CA ARG A 396 -9.41 30.83 -2.13
C ARG A 396 -10.81 30.26 -1.99
N ILE A 397 -11.12 29.60 -0.88
CA ILE A 397 -12.35 28.85 -0.68
C ILE A 397 -13.43 29.75 -0.07
N LEU A 398 -14.61 29.73 -0.69
CA LEU A 398 -15.85 30.23 -0.10
C LEU A 398 -16.89 29.10 -0.11
N HIS A 399 -17.55 28.89 1.03
CA HIS A 399 -18.72 28.00 1.08
C HIS A 399 -19.89 28.73 0.40
N GLY A 400 -20.21 28.35 -0.84
CA GLY A 400 -21.12 29.10 -1.69
C GLY A 400 -22.57 28.68 -1.53
N GLU A 401 -22.83 27.37 -1.61
CA GLU A 401 -24.17 26.81 -1.48
C GLU A 401 -24.17 25.56 -0.60
N GLN A 402 -25.28 25.33 0.09
CA GLN A 402 -25.52 24.13 0.87
C GLN A 402 -26.87 23.53 0.47
N TYR A 403 -26.88 22.22 0.21
CA TYR A 403 -28.07 21.41 0.16
C TYR A 403 -28.00 20.31 1.22
N THR A 404 -29.07 20.12 1.97
CA THR A 404 -29.20 19.05 2.95
C THR A 404 -30.58 18.44 2.85
N GLU A 405 -30.63 17.13 2.66
CA GLU A 405 -31.86 16.33 2.65
C GLU A 405 -31.77 15.25 3.73
N VAL A 406 -32.87 15.03 4.45
CA VAL A 406 -33.03 13.93 5.39
C VAL A 406 -34.15 13.01 4.89
N PHE A 407 -33.88 11.71 4.89
CA PHE A 407 -34.82 10.71 4.37
C PHE A 407 -35.79 10.20 5.43
N ARG A 408 -35.48 10.45 6.71
CA ARG A 408 -36.29 10.11 7.87
C ARG A 408 -36.04 11.07 9.02
N PRO A 409 -36.87 11.07 10.10
CA PRO A 409 -36.56 11.80 11.32
C PRO A 409 -35.11 11.57 11.75
N PHE A 410 -34.37 12.67 11.89
CA PHE A 410 -32.96 12.60 12.25
C PHE A 410 -32.83 11.97 13.65
N PRO A 411 -31.99 10.95 13.83
CA PRO A 411 -31.91 10.25 15.12
C PRO A 411 -31.32 11.18 16.18
N ALA A 412 -31.92 11.19 17.38
CA ALA A 412 -31.41 11.96 18.52
C ALA A 412 -30.04 11.47 19.02
N LYS A 413 -29.77 10.17 18.82
CA LYS A 413 -28.51 9.50 19.15
C LYS A 413 -28.21 8.48 18.08
N ALA A 414 -27.03 8.55 17.48
CA ALA A 414 -26.58 7.56 16.50
C ALA A 414 -25.06 7.60 16.32
N THR A 415 -24.51 6.49 15.84
CA THR A 415 -23.23 6.48 15.14
C THR A 415 -23.51 6.52 13.64
N LEU A 416 -22.90 7.47 12.93
CA LEU A 416 -23.13 7.71 11.51
C LEU A 416 -21.87 7.43 10.71
N LYS A 417 -22.06 6.97 9.47
CA LYS A 417 -21.02 6.80 8.45
C LYS A 417 -21.28 7.71 7.27
N HIS A 418 -20.27 8.46 6.86
CA HIS A 418 -20.37 9.41 5.76
C HIS A 418 -19.49 8.95 4.60
N LYS A 419 -20.08 8.86 3.41
CA LYS A 419 -19.41 8.48 2.17
C LYS A 419 -19.53 9.65 1.20
N GLY A 420 -18.40 10.29 0.92
CA GLY A 420 -18.34 11.47 0.07
C GLY A 420 -17.68 11.23 -1.27
N ARG A 421 -18.00 12.07 -2.24
CA ARG A 421 -17.28 12.15 -3.52
C ARG A 421 -17.23 13.57 -4.04
N ILE A 422 -16.24 13.87 -4.88
CA ILE A 422 -16.31 15.05 -5.75
C ILE A 422 -17.32 14.76 -6.85
N LYS A 423 -18.52 15.35 -6.75
CA LYS A 423 -19.64 15.10 -7.64
C LYS A 423 -19.44 15.80 -8.97
N ASP A 424 -19.13 17.09 -8.93
CA ASP A 424 -19.01 17.94 -10.12
C ASP A 424 -17.92 19.01 -9.93
N ILE A 425 -17.32 19.44 -11.03
CA ILE A 425 -16.38 20.57 -11.08
C ILE A 425 -16.74 21.41 -12.30
N PHE A 426 -16.92 22.72 -12.12
CA PHE A 426 -17.32 23.64 -13.18
C PHE A 426 -16.40 24.85 -13.29
N ASP A 427 -16.18 25.32 -14.52
CA ASP A 427 -15.47 26.55 -14.84
C ASP A 427 -16.44 27.74 -14.85
N LYS A 428 -16.34 28.63 -13.86
CA LYS A 428 -17.12 29.86 -13.78
C LYS A 428 -16.31 31.07 -14.28
N GLY A 429 -15.52 30.90 -15.34
CA GLY A 429 -14.75 31.97 -15.98
C GLY A 429 -13.47 32.24 -15.23
N LYS A 430 -13.41 33.23 -14.32
CA LYS A 430 -12.19 33.46 -13.50
C LYS A 430 -12.15 32.59 -12.24
N HIS A 431 -13.22 31.86 -11.95
CA HIS A 431 -13.42 31.09 -10.72
C HIS A 431 -13.86 29.67 -11.05
N ALA A 432 -13.78 28.77 -10.08
CA ALA A 432 -14.29 27.41 -10.22
C ALA A 432 -15.38 27.12 -9.18
N LEU A 433 -16.25 26.15 -9.50
CA LEU A 433 -17.10 25.50 -8.52
C LEU A 433 -16.66 24.05 -8.36
N VAL A 434 -16.55 23.60 -7.10
CA VAL A 434 -16.34 22.19 -6.75
C VAL A 434 -17.51 21.76 -5.89
N ILE A 435 -18.25 20.74 -6.34
CA ILE A 435 -19.41 20.20 -5.63
C ILE A 435 -19.03 18.86 -5.02
N SER A 436 -19.08 18.79 -3.69
CA SER A 436 -18.91 17.53 -2.96
C SER A 436 -20.28 16.99 -2.57
N ALA A 437 -20.54 15.72 -2.85
CA ALA A 437 -21.77 15.03 -2.46
C ALA A 437 -21.47 13.97 -1.40
N ILE A 438 -22.24 13.96 -0.32
CA ILE A 438 -21.99 13.09 0.84
C ILE A 438 -23.29 12.40 1.26
N ASP A 439 -23.26 11.07 1.22
CA ASP A 439 -24.30 10.21 1.74
C ASP A 439 -23.98 9.81 3.18
N THR A 440 -24.97 9.96 4.06
CA THR A 440 -24.85 9.62 5.49
C THR A 440 -25.74 8.43 5.80
N PHE A 441 -25.16 7.43 6.43
CA PHE A 441 -25.80 6.18 6.81
C PHE A 441 -25.73 6.00 8.32
N ASP A 442 -26.76 5.37 8.87
CA ASP A 442 -26.73 4.82 10.21
C ASP A 442 -25.75 3.65 10.26
N ALA A 443 -24.79 3.68 11.19
CA ALA A 443 -23.72 2.70 11.23
C ALA A 443 -24.18 1.30 11.66
N GLU A 444 -25.29 1.21 12.39
CA GLU A 444 -25.84 -0.04 12.93
C GLU A 444 -26.77 -0.70 11.92
N THR A 445 -27.69 0.08 11.35
CA THR A 445 -28.74 -0.43 10.45
C THR A 445 -28.33 -0.41 8.98
N GLY A 446 -27.38 0.44 8.60
CA GLY A 446 -26.98 0.67 7.21
C GLY A 446 -27.98 1.53 6.42
N GLU A 447 -29.05 2.01 7.05
CA GLU A 447 -30.04 2.87 6.40
C GLU A 447 -29.47 4.24 6.05
N ARG A 448 -29.88 4.80 4.92
CA ARG A 448 -29.53 6.16 4.52
C ARG A 448 -30.34 7.17 5.34
N ILE A 449 -29.64 8.04 6.06
CA ILE A 449 -30.23 9.07 6.93
C ILE A 449 -30.35 10.40 6.22
N ALA A 450 -29.26 10.83 5.57
CA ALA A 450 -29.15 12.15 5.01
C ALA A 450 -28.26 12.19 3.77
N TYR A 451 -28.45 13.22 2.97
CA TYR A 451 -27.63 13.56 1.82
C TYR A 451 -27.27 15.04 1.87
N ASN A 452 -25.99 15.35 1.64
CA ASN A 452 -25.49 16.71 1.62
C ASN A 452 -24.80 17.02 0.30
N GLU A 453 -25.05 18.19 -0.27
CA GLU A 453 -24.19 18.79 -1.30
C GLU A 453 -23.55 20.06 -0.76
N ILE A 454 -22.22 20.10 -0.82
CA ILE A 454 -21.40 21.23 -0.40
C ILE A 454 -20.84 21.83 -1.69
N THR A 455 -21.25 23.06 -2.00
CA THR A 455 -20.75 23.78 -3.18
C THR A 455 -19.69 24.79 -2.75
N THR A 456 -18.44 24.48 -3.10
CA THR A 456 -17.28 25.33 -2.83
C THR A 456 -16.96 26.20 -4.03
N PHE A 457 -16.94 27.51 -3.83
CA PHE A 457 -16.49 28.48 -4.83
C PHE A 457 -15.00 28.77 -4.63
N VAL A 458 -14.21 28.49 -5.66
CA VAL A 458 -12.74 28.62 -5.61
C VAL A 458 -12.30 29.82 -6.43
N ARG A 459 -11.84 30.86 -5.74
CA ARG A 459 -11.48 32.14 -6.37
C ARG A 459 -10.19 32.03 -7.19
N GLY A 460 -10.22 32.50 -8.44
CA GLY A 460 -9.04 32.55 -9.30
C GLY A 460 -8.62 31.20 -9.88
N ALA A 461 -9.37 30.14 -9.59
CA ALA A 461 -9.05 28.79 -10.06
C ALA A 461 -9.76 28.42 -11.36
N GLY A 462 -10.51 29.34 -11.98
CA GLY A 462 -11.21 29.16 -13.26
C GLY A 462 -10.31 29.33 -14.49
N GLY A 463 -10.93 29.33 -15.67
CA GLY A 463 -10.34 29.94 -16.87
C GLY A 463 -9.70 28.94 -17.83
N TRP A 464 -10.04 27.67 -17.68
CA TRP A 464 -9.55 26.59 -18.56
C TRP A 464 -10.52 26.28 -19.71
N GLY A 465 -11.68 26.95 -19.76
CA GLY A 465 -12.69 26.79 -20.82
C GLY A 465 -13.60 25.58 -20.63
N GLY A 466 -13.78 25.12 -19.38
CA GLY A 466 -14.62 23.96 -19.06
C GLY A 466 -16.13 24.24 -19.05
N ASP A 467 -16.92 23.22 -18.71
CA ASP A 467 -18.37 23.37 -18.52
C ASP A 467 -18.67 24.36 -17.40
N ARG A 468 -19.59 25.30 -17.65
CA ARG A 468 -20.06 26.26 -16.65
C ARG A 468 -21.01 25.64 -15.65
N GLY A 469 -21.58 24.48 -15.93
CA GLY A 469 -22.58 23.83 -15.08
C GLY A 469 -23.95 24.52 -15.12
N PRO A 470 -24.96 23.90 -14.49
CA PRO A 470 -26.35 24.34 -14.59
C PRO A 470 -26.60 25.68 -13.88
N ASN A 471 -27.65 26.38 -14.32
CA ASN A 471 -28.23 27.49 -13.55
C ASN A 471 -29.16 26.91 -12.46
N THR A 472 -28.91 27.29 -11.21
CA THR A 472 -29.59 26.76 -10.02
C THR A 472 -30.27 27.87 -9.20
N ASP A 473 -30.49 29.05 -9.79
CA ASP A 473 -31.16 30.16 -9.13
C ASP A 473 -32.61 29.80 -8.76
N VAL A 474 -33.04 30.22 -7.56
CA VAL A 474 -34.39 30.01 -7.02
C VAL A 474 -34.93 31.39 -6.63
N PRO A 475 -35.49 32.15 -7.58
CA PRO A 475 -35.93 33.51 -7.33
C PRO A 475 -37.11 33.54 -6.37
N VAL A 476 -37.16 34.55 -5.50
CA VAL A 476 -38.33 34.80 -4.67
C VAL A 476 -39.45 35.48 -5.48
N PRO A 477 -40.73 35.27 -5.14
CA PRO A 477 -41.84 35.87 -5.85
C PRO A 477 -41.88 37.40 -5.72
N ASP A 478 -42.39 38.09 -6.75
CA ASP A 478 -42.67 39.53 -6.71
C ASP A 478 -44.01 39.82 -5.99
N ARG A 479 -44.06 39.44 -4.71
CA ARG A 479 -45.17 39.73 -3.77
C ARG A 479 -44.64 39.77 -2.34
N ALA A 480 -45.44 40.30 -1.41
CA ALA A 480 -45.09 40.29 0.00
C ALA A 480 -44.90 38.85 0.54
N PRO A 481 -43.96 38.64 1.49
CA PRO A 481 -43.76 37.35 2.16
C PRO A 481 -44.99 36.97 3.00
N ASP A 482 -45.26 35.67 3.07
CA ASP A 482 -46.37 35.13 3.88
C ASP A 482 -46.03 35.14 5.37
N VAL A 483 -44.75 34.93 5.70
CA VAL A 483 -44.24 35.00 7.08
C VAL A 483 -42.92 35.77 7.09
N VAL A 484 -42.77 36.65 8.07
CA VAL A 484 -41.51 37.34 8.38
C VAL A 484 -41.14 37.06 9.82
N VAL A 485 -39.96 36.48 10.04
CA VAL A 485 -39.40 36.27 11.38
C VAL A 485 -38.21 37.19 11.56
N THR A 486 -38.20 37.95 12.65
CA THR A 486 -37.09 38.82 13.03
C THR A 486 -36.48 38.33 14.34
N GLU A 487 -35.20 37.99 14.31
CA GLU A 487 -34.51 37.39 15.45
C GLU A 487 -33.07 37.88 15.57
N LYS A 488 -32.75 38.42 16.76
CA LYS A 488 -31.40 38.87 17.08
C LYS A 488 -30.54 37.71 17.57
N THR A 489 -29.42 37.48 16.88
CA THR A 489 -28.37 36.54 17.30
C THR A 489 -27.65 37.05 18.55
N SER A 490 -27.06 36.16 19.36
CA SER A 490 -26.24 36.61 20.49
C SER A 490 -24.86 37.08 20.03
N ASP A 491 -24.20 37.93 20.84
CA ASP A 491 -22.83 38.38 20.54
C ASP A 491 -21.83 37.21 20.56
N ASN A 492 -22.12 36.15 21.32
CA ASN A 492 -21.33 34.94 21.41
C ASN A 492 -21.83 33.80 20.50
N GLN A 493 -22.74 34.06 19.55
CA GLN A 493 -23.42 33.01 18.77
C GLN A 493 -22.45 32.12 17.99
N ALA A 494 -21.44 32.71 17.36
CA ALA A 494 -20.41 31.97 16.63
C ALA A 494 -19.57 31.07 17.56
N LEU A 495 -19.30 31.55 18.79
CA LEU A 495 -18.54 30.81 19.80
C LEU A 495 -19.32 29.63 20.37
N LEU A 496 -20.66 29.72 20.43
CA LEU A 496 -21.52 28.62 20.80
C LEU A 496 -21.67 27.61 19.65
N TYR A 497 -21.97 28.08 18.44
CA TYR A 497 -22.21 27.23 17.28
C TYR A 497 -21.00 26.36 16.92
N ARG A 498 -19.78 26.91 16.95
CA ARG A 498 -18.55 26.16 16.64
C ARG A 498 -18.35 24.90 17.48
N LEU A 499 -18.91 24.85 18.69
CA LEU A 499 -18.85 23.67 19.55
C LEU A 499 -19.61 22.47 18.96
N SER A 500 -20.47 22.70 17.96
CA SER A 500 -21.18 21.68 17.20
C SER A 500 -20.35 21.08 16.05
N GLY A 501 -19.06 21.44 15.92
CA GLY A 501 -18.10 20.72 15.06
C GLY A 501 -17.31 21.56 14.06
N ASP A 502 -17.66 22.84 13.82
CA ASP A 502 -16.90 23.72 12.92
C ASP A 502 -15.96 24.64 13.70
N TRP A 503 -14.71 24.20 13.83
CA TRP A 503 -13.67 24.86 14.63
C TRP A 503 -12.89 25.93 13.87
N ASN A 504 -13.28 26.30 12.65
CA ASN A 504 -12.54 27.26 11.82
C ASN A 504 -12.26 28.59 12.57
N PRO A 505 -10.98 29.02 12.69
CA PRO A 505 -10.61 30.24 13.40
C PRO A 505 -11.27 31.51 12.88
N LEU A 506 -11.71 31.54 11.62
CA LEU A 506 -12.45 32.65 11.00
C LEU A 506 -13.65 33.14 11.83
N HIS A 507 -14.22 32.26 12.65
CA HIS A 507 -15.42 32.52 13.45
C HIS A 507 -15.15 32.84 14.92
N ALA A 508 -13.88 32.87 15.35
CA ALA A 508 -13.51 33.09 16.75
C ALA A 508 -12.32 34.02 16.94
N ASP A 509 -11.33 33.96 16.05
CA ASP A 509 -10.07 34.70 16.14
C ASP A 509 -10.14 36.01 15.34
N PRO A 510 -10.05 37.18 15.98
CA PRO A 510 -10.06 38.47 15.29
C PRO A 510 -8.92 38.67 14.30
N GLU A 511 -7.70 38.24 14.62
CA GLU A 511 -6.52 38.43 13.76
C GLU A 511 -6.66 37.57 12.51
N PHE A 512 -7.12 36.33 12.67
CA PHE A 512 -7.39 35.43 11.56
C PHE A 512 -8.51 35.97 10.66
N ALA A 513 -9.59 36.49 11.23
CA ALA A 513 -10.69 37.07 10.45
C ALA A 513 -10.24 38.29 9.63
N GLN A 514 -9.43 39.17 10.23
CA GLN A 514 -8.86 40.34 9.57
C GLN A 514 -7.92 39.97 8.42
N ALA A 515 -7.08 38.95 8.62
CA ALA A 515 -6.20 38.43 7.57
C ALA A 515 -6.98 37.93 6.34
N PHE A 516 -8.23 37.49 6.53
CA PHE A 516 -9.13 37.04 5.46
C PHE A 516 -10.08 38.14 4.95
N GLY A 517 -9.87 39.39 5.37
CA GLY A 517 -10.59 40.56 4.88
C GLY A 517 -11.90 40.87 5.62
N PHE A 518 -12.13 40.27 6.78
CA PHE A 518 -13.30 40.58 7.62
C PHE A 518 -12.92 41.51 8.77
N PRO A 519 -13.73 42.53 9.09
CA PRO A 519 -13.38 43.50 10.15
C PRO A 519 -13.38 42.87 11.56
N ARG A 520 -14.10 41.76 11.75
CA ARG A 520 -14.21 40.97 12.99
C ARG A 520 -14.67 39.55 12.64
N PRO A 521 -14.62 38.58 13.57
CA PRO A 521 -15.12 37.23 13.33
C PRO A 521 -16.58 37.23 12.86
N ILE A 522 -16.85 36.48 11.79
CA ILE A 522 -18.18 36.33 11.21
C ILE A 522 -18.90 35.12 11.79
N LEU A 523 -20.22 35.12 11.77
CA LEU A 523 -21.04 33.96 12.06
C LEU A 523 -20.88 32.92 10.95
N HIS A 524 -20.88 31.64 11.29
CA HIS A 524 -20.87 30.56 10.30
C HIS A 524 -22.10 30.68 9.39
N GLY A 525 -21.91 30.56 8.08
CA GLY A 525 -23.05 30.49 7.15
C GLY A 525 -24.01 29.35 7.53
N LEU A 526 -23.46 28.21 7.95
CA LEU A 526 -24.23 27.05 8.43
C LEU A 526 -24.99 27.31 9.75
N CYS A 527 -24.57 28.29 10.55
CA CYS A 527 -25.35 28.74 11.70
C CYS A 527 -26.60 29.50 11.22
N THR A 528 -26.44 30.49 10.34
CA THR A 528 -27.57 31.21 9.71
C THR A 528 -28.52 30.26 8.98
N PHE A 529 -27.99 29.23 8.32
CA PHE A 529 -28.75 28.13 7.73
C PHE A 529 -29.59 27.37 8.76
N GLY A 530 -29.04 27.07 9.94
CA GLY A 530 -29.76 26.46 11.04
C GLY A 530 -30.87 27.34 11.61
N PHE A 531 -30.62 28.65 11.76
CA PHE A 531 -31.67 29.63 12.11
C PHE A 531 -32.82 29.57 11.10
N VAL A 532 -32.51 29.66 9.81
CA VAL A 532 -33.51 29.62 8.73
C VAL A 532 -34.30 28.31 8.74
N GLY A 533 -33.63 27.17 8.86
CA GLY A 533 -34.29 25.86 8.93
C GLY A 533 -35.23 25.75 10.13
N ARG A 534 -34.79 26.18 11.32
CA ARG A 534 -35.64 26.20 12.52
C ARG A 534 -36.85 27.10 12.35
N GLN A 535 -36.64 28.32 11.83
CA GLN A 535 -37.73 29.29 11.64
C GLN A 535 -38.75 28.79 10.62
N ALA A 536 -38.32 28.14 9.54
CA ALA A 536 -39.22 27.49 8.59
C ALA A 536 -40.01 26.35 9.22
N ILE A 537 -39.36 25.48 10.01
CA ILE A 537 -40.04 24.40 10.75
C ILE A 537 -41.11 25.00 11.68
N ARG A 538 -40.75 26.02 12.46
CA ARG A 538 -41.66 26.68 13.40
C ARG A 538 -42.86 27.33 12.72
N ALA A 539 -42.67 27.89 11.52
CA ALA A 539 -43.70 28.60 10.79
C ALA A 539 -44.62 27.68 9.96
N PHE A 540 -44.08 26.60 9.38
CA PHE A 540 -44.79 25.82 8.35
C PHE A 540 -44.92 24.31 8.62
N ALA A 541 -44.13 23.73 9.53
CA ALA A 541 -44.29 22.31 9.86
C ALA A 541 -45.53 22.11 10.75
N PRO A 542 -46.32 21.03 10.54
CA PRO A 542 -47.42 20.69 11.44
C PRO A 542 -46.96 20.63 12.89
N ASN A 543 -47.61 21.40 13.78
CA ASN A 543 -47.28 21.54 15.20
C ASN A 543 -45.81 21.94 15.48
N ALA A 544 -45.17 22.66 14.54
CA ALA A 544 -43.74 22.99 14.58
C ALA A 544 -42.84 21.73 14.73
N ASP A 545 -43.29 20.58 14.23
CA ASP A 545 -42.60 19.32 14.44
C ASP A 545 -41.47 19.12 13.41
N PRO A 546 -40.19 19.09 13.84
CA PRO A 546 -39.04 18.96 12.94
C PRO A 546 -39.03 17.66 12.14
N ARG A 547 -39.79 16.64 12.53
CA ARG A 547 -39.85 15.34 11.83
C ARG A 547 -40.49 15.42 10.45
N TYR A 548 -41.21 16.51 10.15
CA TYR A 548 -41.74 16.79 8.81
C TYR A 548 -40.70 17.41 7.87
N PHE A 549 -39.57 17.88 8.37
CA PHE A 549 -38.54 18.48 7.53
C PHE A 549 -38.00 17.45 6.52
N LYS A 550 -37.91 17.84 5.25
CA LYS A 550 -37.37 17.00 4.17
C LYS A 550 -36.01 17.50 3.70
N CYS A 551 -35.95 18.72 3.19
CA CYS A 551 -34.69 19.28 2.73
C CYS A 551 -34.65 20.80 2.83
N ILE A 552 -33.44 21.33 2.73
CA ILE A 552 -33.15 22.75 2.65
C ILE A 552 -32.06 22.98 1.62
N ARG A 553 -32.21 24.02 0.81
CA ARG A 553 -31.18 24.57 -0.07
C ARG A 553 -30.95 26.03 0.28
N VAL A 554 -29.71 26.48 0.33
CA VAL A 554 -29.36 27.90 0.46
C VAL A 554 -28.16 28.26 -0.41
N ARG A 555 -28.11 29.52 -0.87
CA ARG A 555 -26.88 30.20 -1.30
C ARG A 555 -26.48 31.23 -0.25
N PHE A 556 -25.24 31.17 0.21
CA PHE A 556 -24.65 32.19 1.09
C PHE A 556 -24.25 33.39 0.24
N ALA A 557 -24.92 34.53 0.46
CA ALA A 557 -24.78 35.72 -0.38
C ALA A 557 -23.83 36.78 0.22
N ASP A 558 -23.80 36.91 1.55
CA ASP A 558 -22.94 37.83 2.28
C ASP A 558 -22.74 37.29 3.71
N SER A 559 -21.83 37.91 4.47
CA SER A 559 -21.51 37.50 5.83
C SER A 559 -22.51 38.06 6.84
N VAL A 560 -22.72 37.31 7.93
CA VAL A 560 -23.44 37.75 9.13
C VAL A 560 -22.41 37.94 10.23
N PHE A 561 -22.57 38.96 11.07
CA PHE A 561 -21.76 39.10 12.27
C PHE A 561 -22.57 38.71 13.52
N PRO A 562 -21.96 38.05 14.52
CA PRO A 562 -22.62 37.80 15.80
C PRO A 562 -23.15 39.11 16.42
N GLY A 563 -24.37 39.05 16.96
CA GLY A 563 -25.11 40.19 17.50
C GLY A 563 -26.05 40.88 16.50
N GLU A 564 -25.95 40.58 15.20
CA GLU A 564 -26.86 41.13 14.18
C GLU A 564 -28.25 40.48 14.21
N THR A 565 -29.22 41.19 13.66
CA THR A 565 -30.62 40.80 13.60
C THR A 565 -30.96 40.22 12.23
N LEU A 566 -31.29 38.94 12.22
CA LEU A 566 -31.76 38.23 11.04
C LEU A 566 -33.24 38.54 10.82
N GLN A 567 -33.59 39.02 9.62
CA GLN A 567 -34.96 39.04 9.13
C GLN A 567 -35.09 38.01 8.01
N THR A 568 -35.85 36.96 8.29
CA THR A 568 -36.12 35.86 7.38
C THR A 568 -37.53 36.00 6.82
N GLU A 569 -37.59 36.20 5.50
CA GLU A 569 -38.79 36.36 4.70
C GLU A 569 -39.09 35.01 4.03
N MET A 570 -40.33 34.55 4.15
CA MET A 570 -40.75 33.22 3.70
C MET A 570 -42.02 33.32 2.84
N TRP A 571 -41.99 32.67 1.68
CA TRP A 571 -43.12 32.58 0.75
C TRP A 571 -43.52 31.12 0.59
N LYS A 572 -44.76 30.78 0.91
CA LYS A 572 -45.36 29.49 0.61
C LYS A 572 -45.53 29.37 -0.91
N GLU A 573 -44.78 28.47 -1.53
CA GLU A 573 -44.89 28.14 -2.96
C GLU A 573 -45.88 27.00 -3.19
N SER A 574 -45.91 26.02 -2.28
CA SER A 574 -46.88 24.93 -2.25
C SER A 574 -47.12 24.45 -0.81
N ASP A 575 -47.97 23.44 -0.61
CA ASP A 575 -48.21 22.86 0.72
C ASP A 575 -46.98 22.25 1.37
N THR A 576 -45.96 21.93 0.58
CA THR A 576 -44.75 21.25 1.05
C THR A 576 -43.48 22.04 0.76
N ARG A 577 -43.55 23.24 0.18
CA ARG A 577 -42.37 24.00 -0.25
C ARG A 577 -42.49 25.48 0.07
N VAL A 578 -41.43 26.02 0.67
CA VAL A 578 -41.33 27.41 1.13
C VAL A 578 -40.05 28.02 0.57
N LEU A 579 -40.17 29.13 -0.16
CA LEU A 579 -39.04 29.93 -0.64
C LEU A 579 -38.61 30.89 0.45
N ILE A 580 -37.31 31.14 0.57
CA ILE A 580 -36.73 31.88 1.68
C ILE A 580 -35.70 32.91 1.20
N ARG A 581 -35.71 34.06 1.85
CA ARG A 581 -34.63 35.05 1.80
C ARG A 581 -34.35 35.55 3.21
N THR A 582 -33.08 35.69 3.57
CA THR A 582 -32.69 36.28 4.87
C THR A 582 -31.79 37.48 4.65
N LYS A 583 -32.09 38.56 5.36
CA LYS A 583 -31.23 39.75 5.44
C LYS A 583 -30.81 40.05 6.87
N VAL A 584 -29.74 40.81 7.01
CA VAL A 584 -29.34 41.45 8.28
C VAL A 584 -29.89 42.87 8.28
N LEU A 585 -30.69 43.22 9.30
CA LEU A 585 -31.41 44.49 9.35
C LEU A 585 -30.49 45.69 9.49
N GLU A 586 -29.42 45.54 10.28
CA GLU A 586 -28.49 46.64 10.58
C GLU A 586 -27.77 47.17 9.33
N ARG A 587 -27.65 46.36 8.27
CA ARG A 587 -26.94 46.72 7.04
C ARG A 587 -27.78 46.60 5.77
N GLU A 588 -29.04 46.19 5.89
CA GLU A 588 -29.94 45.89 4.76
C GLU A 588 -29.31 44.99 3.69
N LYS A 589 -28.51 44.01 4.13
CA LYS A 589 -27.82 43.07 3.22
C LYS A 589 -28.48 41.71 3.21
N VAL A 590 -28.71 41.16 2.01
CA VAL A 590 -29.15 39.76 1.85
C VAL A 590 -27.98 38.83 2.13
N VAL A 591 -28.16 37.90 3.07
CA VAL A 591 -27.13 36.95 3.53
C VAL A 591 -27.45 35.51 3.13
N ILE A 592 -28.74 35.16 3.00
CA ILE A 592 -29.19 33.91 2.37
C ILE A 592 -30.14 34.27 1.23
N ASN A 593 -29.84 33.72 0.05
CA ASN A 593 -30.64 33.86 -1.16
C ASN A 593 -30.76 32.52 -1.89
N ASN A 594 -31.56 32.47 -2.96
CA ASN A 594 -31.81 31.26 -3.76
C ASN A 594 -32.13 30.04 -2.87
N ALA A 595 -32.96 30.26 -1.85
CA ALA A 595 -33.15 29.31 -0.78
C ALA A 595 -34.58 28.79 -0.73
N PHE A 596 -34.73 27.53 -0.34
CA PHE A 596 -36.02 26.92 -0.06
C PHE A 596 -35.91 25.83 1.00
N VAL A 597 -37.03 25.55 1.67
CA VAL A 597 -37.22 24.40 2.54
C VAL A 597 -38.40 23.58 2.02
N GLU A 598 -38.24 22.25 2.01
CA GLU A 598 -39.32 21.31 1.76
C GLU A 598 -39.68 20.51 2.99
N PHE A 599 -40.96 20.14 3.08
CA PHE A 599 -41.52 19.29 4.11
C PHE A 599 -42.16 18.04 3.51
N TYR A 600 -42.13 16.94 4.24
CA TYR A 600 -42.95 15.78 3.94
C TYR A 600 -44.43 16.07 4.21
N LYS A 601 -45.34 15.41 3.47
CA LYS A 601 -46.78 15.44 3.79
C LYS A 601 -47.09 14.63 5.05
N GLU A 602 -46.36 13.55 5.26
CA GLU A 602 -46.46 12.65 6.41
C GLU A 602 -45.06 12.32 6.90
N ILE A 603 -44.88 12.13 8.22
CA ILE A 603 -43.58 11.81 8.80
C ILE A 603 -43.10 10.46 8.23
N PRO A 604 -41.95 10.42 7.52
CA PRO A 604 -41.42 9.18 6.98
C PRO A 604 -41.06 8.19 8.09
N ARG A 605 -41.41 6.91 7.88
CA ARG A 605 -41.02 5.81 8.77
C ARG A 605 -39.72 5.20 8.24
N GLY A 606 -38.75 4.97 9.10
CA GLY A 606 -37.57 4.16 8.74
C GLY A 606 -37.98 2.73 8.36
N GLU A 607 -37.15 2.03 7.60
CA GLU A 607 -37.39 0.63 7.26
C GLU A 607 -37.11 -0.24 8.50
N THR A 608 -38.08 -0.33 9.41
CA THR A 608 -38.02 -1.35 10.46
C THR A 608 -37.95 -2.72 9.80
N LYS A 609 -36.80 -3.38 9.92
CA LYS A 609 -36.56 -4.75 9.45
C LYS A 609 -37.69 -5.65 9.97
N ARG A 610 -38.65 -5.97 9.09
CA ARG A 610 -39.79 -6.83 9.39
C ARG A 610 -39.23 -8.23 9.70
N ALA A 611 -39.56 -8.79 10.86
CA ALA A 611 -39.29 -10.20 11.15
C ALA A 611 -39.87 -11.06 10.01
N PRO A 612 -39.14 -12.05 9.47
CA PRO A 612 -39.60 -12.79 8.30
C PRO A 612 -40.83 -13.63 8.66
N ALA A 613 -41.96 -13.31 8.02
CA ALA A 613 -43.14 -14.19 7.96
C ALA A 613 -42.96 -15.17 6.78
N PRO A 614 -43.47 -16.41 6.88
CA PRO A 614 -43.22 -17.45 5.88
C PRO A 614 -43.95 -17.13 4.57
N ALA A 615 -43.22 -17.08 3.46
CA ALA A 615 -43.79 -16.80 2.15
C ALA A 615 -44.36 -18.09 1.50
N PRO A 616 -45.57 -18.04 0.90
CA PRO A 616 -46.07 -19.11 0.05
C PRO A 616 -45.45 -19.02 -1.36
N ALA A 617 -45.31 -20.20 -1.97
CA ALA A 617 -44.58 -20.42 -3.21
C ALA A 617 -45.12 -19.64 -4.42
N ARG A 618 -44.23 -18.94 -5.14
CA ARG A 618 -44.43 -18.68 -6.57
C ARG A 618 -43.09 -18.66 -7.30
N ALA A 619 -43.06 -19.46 -8.37
CA ALA A 619 -41.91 -19.72 -9.21
C ALA A 619 -41.41 -18.45 -9.90
N ALA A 620 -40.10 -18.22 -9.80
CA ALA A 620 -39.37 -17.23 -10.58
C ALA A 620 -38.16 -17.92 -11.23
N THR A 621 -38.09 -17.72 -12.54
CA THR A 621 -37.06 -18.13 -13.47
C THR A 621 -35.66 -17.71 -13.04
N THR A 622 -34.71 -18.63 -13.19
CA THR A 622 -33.31 -18.55 -12.77
C THR A 622 -32.47 -17.62 -13.65
N ALA A 623 -31.91 -16.57 -13.07
CA ALA A 623 -30.67 -15.93 -13.53
C ALA A 623 -29.49 -16.53 -12.73
N PRO A 624 -28.29 -16.71 -13.32
CA PRO A 624 -27.20 -17.45 -12.70
C PRO A 624 -26.59 -16.68 -11.53
N SER A 625 -26.50 -17.33 -10.37
CA SER A 625 -25.84 -16.84 -9.16
C SER A 625 -24.33 -16.88 -9.29
N ALA A 626 -23.66 -15.83 -8.83
CA ALA A 626 -22.22 -15.82 -8.57
C ALA A 626 -21.82 -16.92 -7.54
N PRO A 627 -20.57 -17.43 -7.57
CA PRO A 627 -20.17 -18.55 -6.71
C PRO A 627 -20.19 -18.14 -5.23
N ALA A 628 -20.91 -18.89 -4.38
CA ALA A 628 -20.94 -18.68 -2.94
C ALA A 628 -19.59 -19.10 -2.31
N GLY A 629 -19.05 -18.28 -1.41
CA GLY A 629 -17.88 -18.62 -0.60
C GLY A 629 -18.16 -19.76 0.40
N PRO A 630 -17.13 -20.30 1.07
CA PRO A 630 -17.28 -21.41 2.02
C PRO A 630 -18.09 -20.98 3.26
N SER A 631 -18.99 -21.87 3.73
CA SER A 631 -19.75 -21.66 4.97
C SER A 631 -18.87 -21.87 6.22
N SER A 632 -19.22 -21.25 7.34
CA SER A 632 -18.52 -21.42 8.62
C SER A 632 -18.45 -22.88 9.09
N ALA A 633 -19.50 -23.67 8.85
CA ALA A 633 -19.52 -25.10 9.13
C ALA A 633 -18.48 -25.88 8.30
N ALA A 634 -18.33 -25.54 7.01
CA ALA A 634 -17.29 -26.13 6.18
C ALA A 634 -15.89 -25.79 6.70
N ILE A 635 -15.68 -24.55 7.16
CA ILE A 635 -14.42 -24.12 7.76
C ILE A 635 -14.09 -24.95 9.01
N PHE A 636 -15.05 -25.16 9.93
CA PHE A 636 -14.82 -25.98 11.11
C PHE A 636 -14.54 -27.46 10.79
N GLN A 637 -15.15 -28.01 9.75
CA GLN A 637 -14.83 -29.37 9.28
C GLN A 637 -13.40 -29.47 8.75
N VAL A 638 -12.94 -28.46 8.00
CA VAL A 638 -11.57 -28.38 7.49
C VAL A 638 -10.58 -28.23 8.64
N ILE A 639 -10.89 -27.42 9.66
CA ILE A 639 -10.10 -27.32 10.88
C ILE A 639 -10.02 -28.69 11.58
N GLY A 640 -11.13 -29.42 11.69
CA GLY A 640 -11.14 -30.77 12.25
C GLY A 640 -10.24 -31.74 11.48
N ALA A 641 -10.29 -31.71 10.14
CA ALA A 641 -9.45 -32.55 9.29
C ALA A 641 -7.96 -32.17 9.40
N TYR A 642 -7.65 -30.89 9.53
CA TYR A 642 -6.29 -30.41 9.75
C TYR A 642 -5.76 -30.86 11.12
N VAL A 643 -6.53 -30.68 12.19
CA VAL A 643 -6.16 -31.12 13.54
C VAL A 643 -5.91 -32.62 13.60
N ALA A 644 -6.71 -33.43 12.91
CA ALA A 644 -6.51 -34.89 12.83
C ALA A 644 -5.18 -35.29 12.14
N LYS A 645 -4.70 -34.50 11.18
CA LYS A 645 -3.40 -34.69 10.51
C LYS A 645 -2.22 -34.12 11.31
N HIS A 646 -2.49 -33.27 12.30
CA HIS A 646 -1.51 -32.51 13.07
C HIS A 646 -1.66 -32.71 14.60
N PRO A 647 -1.46 -33.94 15.12
CA PRO A 647 -1.64 -34.25 16.54
C PRO A 647 -0.67 -33.50 17.47
N GLU A 648 0.43 -32.95 16.93
CA GLU A 648 1.35 -32.06 17.63
C GLU A 648 0.70 -30.74 18.10
N LEU A 649 -0.40 -30.32 17.46
CA LEU A 649 -1.14 -29.12 17.87
C LEU A 649 -1.73 -29.25 19.27
N VAL A 650 -2.18 -30.45 19.66
CA VAL A 650 -2.73 -30.72 21.00
C VAL A 650 -1.66 -30.53 22.07
N LYS A 651 -0.43 -30.99 21.79
CA LYS A 651 0.70 -30.90 22.72
C LYS A 651 1.23 -29.47 22.87
N SER A 652 1.16 -28.67 21.81
CA SER A 652 1.72 -27.31 21.77
C SER A 652 0.71 -26.22 22.18
N ILE A 653 -0.57 -26.40 21.84
CA ILE A 653 -1.61 -25.40 22.10
C ILE A 653 -2.22 -25.60 23.50
N HIS A 654 -2.59 -26.85 23.84
CA HIS A 654 -3.10 -27.26 25.15
C HIS A 654 -4.26 -26.40 25.69
N ASN A 655 -5.26 -26.12 24.84
CA ASN A 655 -6.44 -25.31 25.18
C ASN A 655 -7.73 -25.85 24.53
N VAL A 656 -8.87 -25.62 25.18
CA VAL A 656 -10.21 -25.83 24.60
C VAL A 656 -10.82 -24.47 24.22
N TYR A 657 -11.23 -24.32 22.96
CA TYR A 657 -11.84 -23.09 22.42
C TYR A 657 -13.34 -23.27 22.18
N HIS A 658 -14.11 -22.24 22.50
CA HIS A 658 -15.55 -22.17 22.21
C HIS A 658 -15.84 -20.98 21.30
N PHE A 659 -16.32 -21.25 20.10
CA PHE A 659 -16.73 -20.22 19.14
C PHE A 659 -18.24 -20.05 19.20
N LYS A 660 -18.70 -18.83 19.45
CA LYS A 660 -20.11 -18.44 19.37
C LYS A 660 -20.29 -17.48 18.19
N LEU A 661 -20.79 -18.03 17.09
CA LEU A 661 -21.06 -17.27 15.87
C LEU A 661 -22.47 -16.71 15.90
N LYS A 662 -22.65 -15.50 15.36
CA LYS A 662 -23.94 -14.83 15.20
C LYS A 662 -24.29 -14.70 13.72
N ASN A 663 -25.60 -14.78 13.43
CA ASN A 663 -26.20 -14.53 12.11
C ASN A 663 -25.58 -15.32 10.91
N PRO A 664 -25.80 -16.65 10.82
CA PRO A 664 -26.66 -17.47 11.67
C PRO A 664 -25.99 -17.84 13.00
N ALA A 665 -26.79 -17.97 14.06
CA ALA A 665 -26.27 -18.39 15.35
C ALA A 665 -25.79 -19.84 15.30
N SER A 666 -24.51 -20.08 15.62
CA SER A 666 -23.96 -21.42 15.74
C SER A 666 -22.85 -21.46 16.78
N GLU A 667 -22.67 -22.62 17.42
CA GLU A 667 -21.63 -22.80 18.42
C GLU A 667 -20.73 -23.97 18.05
N TRP A 668 -19.42 -23.81 18.23
CA TRP A 668 -18.42 -24.81 17.89
C TRP A 668 -17.36 -24.91 18.98
N THR A 669 -16.94 -26.13 19.25
CA THR A 669 -15.85 -26.46 20.17
C THR A 669 -14.65 -26.94 19.37
N LEU A 670 -13.48 -26.37 19.62
CA LEU A 670 -12.18 -26.88 19.18
C LEU A 670 -11.39 -27.29 20.42
N ASP A 671 -11.30 -28.60 20.65
CA ASP A 671 -10.51 -29.17 21.73
C ASP A 671 -9.09 -29.46 21.20
N LEU A 672 -8.10 -28.71 21.69
CA LEU A 672 -6.68 -28.93 21.44
C LEU A 672 -5.94 -29.20 22.76
N LYS A 673 -6.63 -29.84 23.71
CA LYS A 673 -6.11 -30.13 25.05
C LYS A 673 -6.24 -31.61 25.39
N ASN A 674 -7.33 -32.24 24.99
CA ASN A 674 -7.66 -33.62 25.33
C ASN A 674 -7.57 -34.55 24.11
N GLY A 675 -7.20 -35.80 24.34
CA GLY A 675 -7.18 -36.84 23.30
C GLY A 675 -6.28 -36.50 22.10
N ALA A 676 -6.76 -36.77 20.88
CA ALA A 676 -6.07 -36.46 19.63
C ALA A 676 -6.41 -35.06 19.06
N GLY A 677 -7.18 -34.26 19.80
CA GLY A 677 -7.74 -33.00 19.33
C GLY A 677 -8.99 -33.23 18.47
N SER A 678 -9.98 -32.36 18.61
CA SER A 678 -11.27 -32.53 17.91
C SER A 678 -12.00 -31.21 17.69
N VAL A 679 -12.82 -31.16 16.64
CA VAL A 679 -13.81 -30.10 16.41
C VAL A 679 -15.21 -30.70 16.47
N THR A 680 -16.09 -30.12 17.30
CA THR A 680 -17.48 -30.57 17.47
C THR A 680 -18.45 -29.39 17.47
N ALA A 681 -19.64 -29.57 16.92
CA ALA A 681 -20.71 -28.58 17.05
C ALA A 681 -21.25 -28.57 18.49
N GLY A 682 -21.54 -27.38 19.04
CA GLY A 682 -22.04 -27.15 20.39
C GLY A 682 -20.98 -26.59 21.35
N ALA A 683 -21.45 -26.22 22.55
CA ALA A 683 -20.63 -25.69 23.64
C ALA A 683 -19.82 -26.79 24.35
N PRO A 684 -18.58 -26.51 24.80
CA PRO A 684 -17.84 -27.45 25.63
C PRO A 684 -18.33 -27.41 27.08
N ALA A 685 -18.05 -28.47 27.84
CA ALA A 685 -18.28 -28.48 29.29
C ALA A 685 -17.45 -27.41 30.02
N LYS A 686 -16.25 -27.11 29.52
CA LYS A 686 -15.38 -26.03 30.00
C LYS A 686 -14.47 -25.55 28.87
N ALA A 687 -14.50 -24.24 28.56
CA ALA A 687 -13.61 -23.61 27.60
C ALA A 687 -12.48 -22.85 28.31
N ASP A 688 -11.26 -22.95 27.77
CA ASP A 688 -10.14 -22.10 28.18
C ASP A 688 -10.23 -20.71 27.51
N CYS A 689 -10.79 -20.63 26.29
CA CYS A 689 -10.99 -19.38 25.54
C CYS A 689 -12.32 -19.41 24.77
N VAL A 690 -13.10 -18.34 24.87
CA VAL A 690 -14.39 -18.18 24.19
C VAL A 690 -14.29 -17.01 23.21
N LEU A 691 -14.60 -17.25 21.93
CA LEU A 691 -14.61 -16.25 20.85
C LEU A 691 -16.05 -16.01 20.38
N GLU A 692 -16.55 -14.79 20.56
CA GLU A 692 -17.89 -14.38 20.11
C GLU A 692 -17.76 -13.36 18.97
N LEU A 693 -18.31 -13.68 17.79
CA LEU A 693 -18.21 -12.85 16.57
C LEU A 693 -19.33 -13.17 15.57
N GLU A 694 -19.49 -12.37 14.52
CA GLU A 694 -20.40 -12.69 13.42
C GLU A 694 -19.85 -13.85 12.57
N ASP A 695 -20.73 -14.68 12.01
CA ASP A 695 -20.38 -15.79 11.13
C ASP A 695 -19.53 -15.33 9.93
N SER A 696 -19.91 -14.20 9.33
CA SER A 696 -19.18 -13.59 8.22
C SER A 696 -17.79 -13.10 8.62
N ASP A 697 -17.61 -12.61 9.85
CA ASP A 697 -16.31 -12.16 10.37
C ASP A 697 -15.41 -13.36 10.66
N TRP A 698 -15.98 -14.47 11.15
CA TRP A 698 -15.25 -15.74 11.29
C TRP A 698 -14.77 -16.28 9.94
N VAL A 699 -15.65 -16.31 8.94
CA VAL A 699 -15.29 -16.71 7.57
C VAL A 699 -14.18 -15.81 7.01
N ALA A 700 -14.27 -14.50 7.25
CA ALA A 700 -13.24 -13.56 6.81
C ALA A 700 -11.90 -13.76 7.54
N ILE A 701 -11.90 -14.04 8.85
CA ILE A 701 -10.68 -14.37 9.61
C ILE A 701 -10.05 -15.66 9.07
N ALA A 702 -10.84 -16.73 8.96
CA ALA A 702 -10.35 -18.04 8.54
C ALA A 702 -9.88 -18.07 7.08
N THR A 703 -10.42 -17.21 6.22
CA THR A 703 -9.98 -17.06 4.81
C THR A 703 -8.91 -15.99 4.61
N GLY A 704 -8.39 -15.38 5.69
CA GLY A 704 -7.35 -14.35 5.63
C GLY A 704 -7.80 -12.99 5.09
N LYS A 705 -9.11 -12.77 4.88
CA LYS A 705 -9.71 -11.51 4.41
C LYS A 705 -9.93 -10.49 5.53
N ALA A 706 -9.90 -10.92 6.78
CA ALA A 706 -9.95 -10.07 7.95
C ALA A 706 -8.87 -10.45 8.97
N ASP A 707 -8.42 -9.47 9.74
CA ASP A 707 -7.45 -9.66 10.80
C ASP A 707 -8.16 -9.75 12.16
N ALA A 708 -7.91 -10.83 12.91
CA ALA A 708 -8.57 -11.09 14.18
C ALA A 708 -8.25 -10.02 15.24
N ASN A 709 -7.03 -9.47 15.25
CA ASN A 709 -6.67 -8.40 16.19
C ASN A 709 -7.42 -7.11 15.86
N LYS A 710 -7.53 -6.75 14.57
CA LYS A 710 -8.36 -5.61 14.14
C LYS A 710 -9.83 -5.77 14.51
N LEU A 711 -10.39 -6.97 14.36
CA LEU A 711 -11.77 -7.24 14.76
C LEU A 711 -11.96 -7.22 16.27
N TYR A 712 -10.96 -7.67 17.05
CA TYR A 712 -10.98 -7.60 18.52
C TYR A 712 -10.92 -6.15 19.04
N PHE A 713 -9.95 -5.35 18.58
CA PHE A 713 -9.85 -3.93 18.93
C PHE A 713 -11.02 -3.11 18.40
N GLY A 714 -11.61 -3.54 17.27
CA GLY A 714 -12.83 -2.98 16.70
C GLY A 714 -14.14 -3.43 17.38
N LYS A 715 -14.06 -4.18 18.50
CA LYS A 715 -15.21 -4.72 19.27
C LYS A 715 -16.15 -5.66 18.48
N LYS A 716 -15.73 -6.14 17.31
CA LYS A 716 -16.48 -7.12 16.48
C LYS A 716 -16.19 -8.57 16.85
N LEU A 717 -15.01 -8.83 17.39
CA LEU A 717 -14.63 -10.08 18.03
C LEU A 717 -14.53 -9.82 19.53
N LYS A 718 -15.29 -10.55 20.35
CA LYS A 718 -15.17 -10.53 21.80
C LYS A 718 -14.51 -11.82 22.26
N ILE A 719 -13.41 -11.70 23.00
CA ILE A 719 -12.72 -12.84 23.57
C ILE A 719 -12.93 -12.83 25.09
N SER A 720 -13.28 -13.97 25.67
CA SER A 720 -13.39 -14.15 27.12
C SER A 720 -12.71 -15.44 27.57
N GLY A 721 -12.27 -15.50 28.83
CA GLY A 721 -11.36 -16.54 29.30
C GLY A 721 -9.89 -16.16 29.08
N ASN A 722 -9.05 -17.12 28.70
CA ASN A 722 -7.62 -16.93 28.45
C ASN A 722 -7.39 -16.23 27.10
N VAL A 723 -7.32 -14.91 27.11
CA VAL A 723 -7.09 -14.09 25.90
C VAL A 723 -5.77 -14.42 25.21
N MET A 724 -4.72 -14.80 25.94
CA MET A 724 -3.46 -15.22 25.33
C MET A 724 -3.59 -16.54 24.55
N ALA A 725 -4.57 -17.38 24.89
CA ALA A 725 -4.84 -18.59 24.13
C ALA A 725 -5.40 -18.29 22.73
N SER A 726 -6.10 -17.17 22.51
CA SER A 726 -6.62 -16.84 21.17
C SER A 726 -5.51 -16.56 20.16
N GLN A 727 -4.36 -16.07 20.61
CA GLN A 727 -3.18 -15.82 19.76
C GLN A 727 -2.56 -17.13 19.24
N LYS A 728 -2.79 -18.26 19.93
CA LYS A 728 -2.34 -19.58 19.48
C LYS A 728 -3.19 -20.16 18.33
N LEU A 729 -4.24 -19.47 17.89
CA LEU A 729 -5.06 -19.87 16.73
C LEU A 729 -4.45 -19.43 15.39
N ASP A 730 -3.28 -18.80 15.36
CA ASP A 730 -2.62 -18.37 14.12
C ASP A 730 -2.32 -19.51 13.14
N PHE A 731 -2.27 -20.77 13.61
CA PHE A 731 -2.14 -21.94 12.74
C PHE A 731 -3.31 -22.07 11.75
N LEU A 732 -4.47 -21.50 12.04
CA LEU A 732 -5.62 -21.48 11.14
C LEU A 732 -5.28 -20.80 9.79
N ARG A 733 -4.32 -19.86 9.77
CA ARG A 733 -3.84 -19.20 8.54
C ARG A 733 -2.99 -20.10 7.65
N LYS A 734 -2.51 -21.24 8.17
CA LYS A 734 -1.71 -22.23 7.44
C LYS A 734 -2.58 -23.29 6.76
N ILE A 735 -3.89 -23.25 6.96
CA ILE A 735 -4.85 -24.14 6.32
C ILE A 735 -5.10 -23.59 4.91
N ASP A 736 -4.67 -24.32 3.88
CA ASP A 736 -4.81 -23.91 2.48
C ASP A 736 -6.31 -23.86 2.07
N PRO A 737 -6.83 -22.71 1.59
CA PRO A 737 -8.20 -22.59 1.09
C PRO A 737 -8.53 -23.56 -0.06
N ALA A 738 -7.54 -24.00 -0.85
CA ALA A 738 -7.72 -24.96 -1.94
C ALA A 738 -7.87 -26.41 -1.43
N GLU A 739 -7.16 -26.80 -0.37
CA GLU A 739 -7.41 -28.06 0.34
C GLU A 739 -8.80 -28.06 1.02
N ALA A 740 -9.24 -26.89 1.49
CA ALA A 740 -10.57 -26.66 2.07
C ALA A 740 -11.70 -26.91 1.04
N ALA A 741 -11.51 -26.48 -0.22
CA ALA A 741 -12.46 -26.69 -1.30
C ALA A 741 -12.56 -28.16 -1.77
N ALA A 742 -11.45 -28.90 -1.73
CA ALA A 742 -11.41 -30.32 -2.11
C ALA A 742 -12.14 -31.24 -1.11
N LEU A 743 -12.17 -30.88 0.18
CA LEU A 743 -12.86 -31.62 1.24
C LEU A 743 -14.38 -31.40 1.27
N VAL A 744 -14.87 -30.26 0.75
CA VAL A 744 -16.31 -29.97 0.63
C VAL A 744 -16.96 -30.80 -0.50
N GLY A 745 -16.16 -31.30 -1.46
CA GLY A 745 -16.63 -32.11 -2.59
C GLY A 745 -16.87 -33.60 -2.31
N THR A 746 -16.58 -34.12 -1.11
CA THR A 746 -16.57 -35.58 -0.86
C THR A 746 -17.21 -36.04 0.47
N ALA A 747 -18.03 -35.22 1.12
CA ALA A 747 -18.73 -35.61 2.36
C ALA A 747 -20.14 -36.15 2.09
N GLY A 748 -20.20 -37.36 1.54
CA GLY A 748 -21.39 -38.19 1.45
C GLY A 748 -21.04 -39.65 1.63
N ALA A 749 -20.60 -40.06 2.83
CA ALA A 749 -20.72 -41.42 3.41
C ALA A 749 -19.83 -41.58 4.68
N THR A 750 -20.32 -42.42 5.59
CA THR A 750 -19.87 -42.82 6.94
C THR A 750 -18.47 -43.51 6.98
N PRO A 751 -17.72 -43.52 8.11
CA PRO A 751 -16.29 -43.91 8.19
C PRO A 751 -16.10 -45.41 8.52
N PRO A 752 -14.92 -46.04 8.26
CA PRO A 752 -13.90 -46.18 9.32
C PRO A 752 -12.44 -46.44 8.83
N GLY A 753 -11.47 -46.51 9.76
CA GLY A 753 -10.32 -47.43 9.59
C GLY A 753 -8.95 -46.94 10.07
N THR A 754 -8.46 -47.58 11.12
CA THR A 754 -7.11 -47.52 11.74
C THR A 754 -5.96 -47.90 10.80
N GLY A 755 -4.82 -47.18 10.85
CA GLY A 755 -3.56 -47.64 10.24
C GLY A 755 -2.37 -46.69 10.43
N THR A 756 -1.32 -47.19 11.09
CA THR A 756 -0.03 -46.55 11.47
C THR A 756 1.04 -46.74 10.34
N PRO A 757 2.32 -46.33 10.47
CA PRO A 757 2.93 -44.99 10.23
C PRO A 757 4.06 -44.99 9.15
N ALA A 758 4.60 -43.80 8.82
CA ALA A 758 5.97 -43.45 8.35
C ALA A 758 5.91 -42.35 7.25
N SER A 759 6.84 -41.40 7.08
CA SER A 759 8.06 -40.97 7.75
C SER A 759 8.34 -39.51 7.34
N SER A 760 9.03 -38.78 8.22
CA SER A 760 9.36 -37.35 8.17
C SER A 760 10.46 -36.92 7.17
N THR A 761 10.38 -35.66 6.72
CA THR A 761 11.52 -34.83 6.28
C THR A 761 11.22 -33.34 6.61
N PRO A 762 12.24 -32.44 6.76
CA PRO A 762 12.38 -31.57 7.93
C PRO A 762 12.16 -30.07 7.64
N ALA A 763 11.91 -29.31 8.71
CA ALA A 763 11.69 -27.86 8.70
C ALA A 763 12.98 -27.02 8.72
N GLU A 764 12.92 -25.81 8.13
CA GLU A 764 13.94 -24.75 8.19
C GLU A 764 13.82 -23.85 9.46
N PRO A 765 14.89 -23.16 9.91
CA PRO A 765 15.05 -22.66 11.28
C PRO A 765 14.61 -21.20 11.55
N ALA A 766 14.38 -20.88 12.83
CA ALA A 766 14.00 -19.57 13.35
C ALA A 766 15.20 -18.59 13.52
N ARG A 767 14.97 -17.28 13.33
CA ARG A 767 15.98 -16.20 13.53
C ARG A 767 16.20 -15.85 15.01
N GLU A 768 17.43 -15.49 15.37
CA GLU A 768 17.85 -15.11 16.73
C GLU A 768 17.51 -13.65 17.10
N PRO A 769 17.17 -13.36 18.38
CA PRO A 769 16.82 -12.03 18.87
C PRO A 769 18.01 -11.08 19.06
N GLN A 770 17.80 -9.80 18.78
CA GLN A 770 18.85 -8.78 18.62
C GLN A 770 19.10 -7.94 19.87
N ALA A 771 18.09 -7.72 20.72
CA ALA A 771 18.19 -6.89 21.92
C ALA A 771 19.33 -7.29 22.88
N PRO A 772 19.57 -8.59 23.18
CA PRO A 772 20.69 -8.98 24.04
C PRO A 772 22.06 -8.50 23.51
N ALA A 773 22.26 -8.56 22.18
CA ALA A 773 23.48 -8.12 21.54
C ALA A 773 23.60 -6.58 21.58
N ILE A 774 22.51 -5.86 21.29
CA ILE A 774 22.44 -4.39 21.34
C ILE A 774 22.81 -3.87 22.74
N PHE A 775 22.21 -4.44 23.80
CA PHE A 775 22.44 -3.98 25.17
C PHE A 775 23.82 -4.36 25.71
N ARG A 776 24.41 -5.46 25.22
CA ARG A 776 25.81 -5.80 25.50
C ARG A 776 26.76 -4.81 24.84
N ALA A 777 26.55 -4.48 23.56
CA ALA A 777 27.35 -3.48 22.85
C ALA A 777 27.23 -2.09 23.53
N LEU A 778 26.04 -1.74 24.01
CA LEU A 778 25.82 -0.51 24.77
C LEU A 778 26.61 -0.49 26.08
N GLN A 779 26.63 -1.61 26.83
CA GLN A 779 27.43 -1.73 28.06
C GLN A 779 28.93 -1.52 27.77
N GLU A 780 29.46 -2.16 26.73
CA GLU A 780 30.86 -2.03 26.33
C GLU A 780 31.21 -0.59 25.92
N ARG A 781 30.30 0.09 25.20
CA ARG A 781 30.48 1.48 24.79
C ARG A 781 30.45 2.47 25.97
N LEU A 782 29.54 2.28 26.93
CA LEU A 782 29.46 3.12 28.12
C LEU A 782 30.69 2.94 29.01
N ALA A 783 31.24 1.72 29.09
CA ALA A 783 32.50 1.45 29.78
C ALA A 783 33.71 2.11 29.08
N ALA A 784 33.74 2.09 27.74
CA ALA A 784 34.82 2.70 26.96
C ALA A 784 34.76 4.24 26.92
N ASN A 785 33.58 4.83 27.05
CA ASN A 785 33.40 6.29 27.01
C ASN A 785 32.33 6.76 28.01
N PRO A 786 32.68 6.89 29.31
CA PRO A 786 31.75 7.29 30.37
C PRO A 786 31.12 8.69 30.19
N LYS A 787 31.71 9.55 29.35
CA LYS A 787 31.19 10.92 29.10
C LYS A 787 29.86 10.92 28.34
N LEU A 788 29.55 9.86 27.59
CA LEU A 788 28.26 9.69 26.89
C LEU A 788 27.06 9.68 27.84
N ALA A 789 27.24 9.20 29.08
CA ALA A 789 26.18 9.18 30.08
C ALA A 789 25.80 10.59 30.54
N ALA A 790 26.79 11.46 30.70
CA ALA A 790 26.61 12.83 31.20
C ALA A 790 25.75 13.71 30.26
N GLU A 791 25.69 13.40 28.96
CA GLU A 791 24.87 14.14 27.97
C GLU A 791 23.35 13.86 28.12
N VAL A 792 23.01 12.68 28.66
CA VAL A 792 21.61 12.24 28.79
C VAL A 792 21.09 12.46 30.22
N ASN A 793 21.91 12.17 31.23
CA ASN A 793 21.62 12.40 32.65
C ASN A 793 20.25 11.82 33.10
N ALA A 794 19.96 10.58 32.71
CA ALA A 794 18.69 9.92 32.96
C ALA A 794 18.86 8.41 33.22
N VAL A 795 17.89 7.79 33.89
CA VAL A 795 17.77 6.33 33.99
C VAL A 795 16.66 5.90 33.03
N VAL A 796 17.01 5.14 31.99
CA VAL A 796 16.08 4.73 30.92
C VAL A 796 15.77 3.25 31.03
N LEU A 797 14.47 2.91 31.12
CA LEU A 797 14.00 1.54 31.11
C LEU A 797 13.54 1.15 29.70
N PHE A 798 14.13 0.13 29.11
CA PHE A 798 13.69 -0.45 27.84
C PHE A 798 12.86 -1.71 28.10
N LYS A 799 11.61 -1.70 27.63
CA LYS A 799 10.74 -2.86 27.54
C LYS A 799 10.67 -3.28 26.08
N VAL A 800 11.46 -4.28 25.72
CA VAL A 800 11.49 -4.83 24.35
C VAL A 800 10.45 -5.92 24.23
N THR A 801 9.67 -5.91 23.16
CA THR A 801 8.66 -6.94 22.87
C THR A 801 9.07 -7.79 21.67
N ALA A 802 8.73 -9.08 21.69
CA ALA A 802 8.92 -10.01 20.58
C ALA A 802 10.40 -10.23 20.13
N PRO A 803 11.24 -10.93 20.94
CA PRO A 803 10.91 -11.53 22.23
C PRO A 803 10.97 -10.54 23.39
N ASP A 804 10.25 -10.87 24.46
CA ASP A 804 10.12 -10.00 25.61
C ASP A 804 11.42 -9.94 26.42
N GLY A 805 11.90 -8.72 26.67
CA GLY A 805 13.07 -8.48 27.48
C GLY A 805 13.05 -7.08 28.10
N VAL A 806 13.70 -6.94 29.27
CA VAL A 806 13.72 -5.68 30.02
C VAL A 806 15.16 -5.33 30.39
N TRP A 807 15.58 -4.11 30.07
CA TRP A 807 16.89 -3.58 30.40
C TRP A 807 16.79 -2.18 30.98
N THR A 808 17.51 -1.94 32.06
CA THR A 808 17.70 -0.60 32.63
C THR A 808 19.05 -0.07 32.19
N VAL A 809 19.06 1.10 31.56
CA VAL A 809 20.25 1.85 31.19
C VAL A 809 20.36 3.05 32.14
N ASP A 810 21.25 2.96 33.12
CA ASP A 810 21.55 4.05 34.03
C ASP A 810 22.61 4.94 33.38
N LEU A 811 22.26 6.19 33.07
CA LEU A 811 23.17 7.19 32.50
C LEU A 811 23.36 8.37 33.49
N LYS A 812 23.01 8.19 34.77
CA LYS A 812 22.97 9.26 35.75
C LYS A 812 23.91 9.04 36.93
N GLU A 813 23.78 7.92 37.63
CA GLU A 813 24.49 7.69 38.90
C GLU A 813 25.60 6.64 38.75
N ALA A 814 25.34 5.56 38.01
CA ALA A 814 26.32 4.52 37.70
C ALA A 814 26.19 4.08 36.22
N PRO A 815 26.89 4.77 35.28
CA PRO A 815 26.80 4.52 33.85
C PRO A 815 26.91 3.03 33.47
N GLY A 816 25.81 2.44 33.01
CA GLY A 816 25.77 1.02 32.66
C GLY A 816 24.38 0.47 32.35
N VAL A 817 24.35 -0.78 31.92
CA VAL A 817 23.19 -1.56 31.50
C VAL A 817 23.00 -2.72 32.46
N LYS A 818 21.78 -2.90 32.97
CA LYS A 818 21.37 -4.01 33.81
C LYS A 818 20.15 -4.68 33.20
N SER A 819 20.10 -6.02 33.21
CA SER A 819 18.86 -6.72 32.88
C SER A 819 17.87 -6.59 34.04
N GLY A 820 16.60 -6.39 33.72
CA GLY A 820 15.52 -6.18 34.69
C GLY A 820 15.11 -4.72 34.87
N ALA A 821 13.98 -4.52 35.57
CA ALA A 821 13.38 -3.21 35.81
C ALA A 821 13.94 -2.54 37.07
N VAL A 822 13.91 -1.21 37.09
CA VAL A 822 14.17 -0.37 38.26
C VAL A 822 12.87 0.28 38.74
N GLY A 823 12.77 0.57 40.05
CA GLY A 823 11.54 1.07 40.67
C GLY A 823 11.12 2.49 40.26
N THR A 824 12.06 3.34 39.83
CA THR A 824 11.79 4.74 39.45
C THR A 824 12.67 5.17 38.26
N PRO A 825 12.39 4.72 37.02
CA PRO A 825 13.11 5.20 35.85
C PRO A 825 12.71 6.65 35.53
N THR A 826 13.63 7.42 34.98
CA THR A 826 13.35 8.76 34.45
C THR A 826 12.42 8.68 33.24
N THR A 827 12.64 7.68 32.38
CA THR A 827 11.86 7.43 31.17
C THR A 827 11.80 5.93 30.88
N THR A 828 10.66 5.47 30.37
CA THR A 828 10.46 4.11 29.89
C THR A 828 10.17 4.11 28.39
N PHE A 829 10.92 3.32 27.63
CA PHE A 829 10.66 3.03 26.23
C PHE A 829 10.07 1.63 26.08
N THR A 830 8.93 1.52 25.42
CA THR A 830 8.36 0.24 25.00
C THR A 830 8.45 0.15 23.49
N ILE A 831 9.13 -0.87 22.96
CA ILE A 831 9.52 -1.00 21.55
C ILE A 831 9.70 -2.47 21.16
N SER A 832 9.52 -2.86 19.89
CA SER A 832 9.80 -4.24 19.46
C SER A 832 11.31 -4.52 19.28
N ASP A 833 11.73 -5.78 19.26
CA ASP A 833 13.14 -6.16 19.01
C ASP A 833 13.64 -5.65 17.63
N GLU A 834 12.77 -5.69 16.63
CA GLU A 834 13.02 -5.19 15.28
C GLU A 834 13.09 -3.65 15.23
N ASP A 835 12.15 -2.97 15.89
CA ASP A 835 12.12 -1.51 15.93
C ASP A 835 13.27 -0.96 16.80
N LEU A 836 13.74 -1.71 17.81
CA LEU A 836 14.93 -1.37 18.58
C LEU A 836 16.17 -1.37 17.70
N LEU A 837 16.30 -2.32 16.77
CA LEU A 837 17.38 -2.32 15.79
C LEU A 837 17.30 -1.10 14.86
N THR A 838 16.10 -0.73 14.43
CA THR A 838 15.86 0.50 13.65
C THR A 838 16.29 1.75 14.43
N LEU A 839 15.92 1.83 15.71
CA LEU A 839 16.28 2.92 16.61
C LEU A 839 17.80 3.03 16.83
N VAL A 840 18.51 1.91 16.89
CA VAL A 840 19.98 1.85 17.04
C VAL A 840 20.71 2.25 15.75
N LYS A 841 20.19 1.83 14.59
CA LYS A 841 20.76 2.19 13.28
C LYS A 841 20.60 3.66 12.96
N ASP A 842 19.43 4.22 13.28
CA ASP A 842 19.16 5.64 13.14
C ASP A 842 18.39 6.18 14.36
N PRO A 843 19.08 6.77 15.35
CA PRO A 843 18.40 7.36 16.51
C PRO A 843 17.49 8.55 16.18
N GLN A 844 17.58 9.15 14.97
CA GLN A 844 16.61 10.17 14.53
C GLN A 844 15.24 9.57 14.20
N SER A 845 15.17 8.25 13.97
CA SER A 845 13.93 7.50 13.77
C SER A 845 13.04 7.44 15.01
N ALA A 846 13.53 7.80 16.21
CA ALA A 846 12.74 7.80 17.44
C ALA A 846 11.43 8.60 17.32
N ARG A 847 11.49 9.76 16.66
CA ARG A 847 10.31 10.59 16.40
C ARG A 847 9.32 9.89 15.47
N TRP A 848 9.84 9.24 14.43
CA TRP A 848 9.03 8.50 13.47
C TRP A 848 8.37 7.27 14.12
N LEU A 849 9.14 6.46 14.85
CA LEU A 849 8.64 5.29 15.59
C LEU A 849 7.57 5.69 16.62
N TYR A 850 7.75 6.83 17.29
CA TYR A 850 6.74 7.36 18.21
C TYR A 850 5.46 7.81 17.49
N GLN A 851 5.59 8.53 16.37
CA GLN A 851 4.44 8.99 15.57
C GLN A 851 3.64 7.84 14.95
N HIS A 852 4.26 6.67 14.75
CA HIS A 852 3.62 5.48 14.17
C HIS A 852 3.24 4.42 15.22
N GLY A 853 3.37 4.74 16.52
CA GLY A 853 2.96 3.86 17.61
C GLY A 853 3.86 2.65 17.86
N GLN A 854 5.05 2.61 17.23
CA GLN A 854 6.05 1.54 17.34
C GLN A 854 7.02 1.77 18.51
N LEU A 855 7.19 3.03 18.94
CA LEU A 855 7.88 3.40 20.17
C LEU A 855 6.89 4.12 21.08
N ARG A 856 6.69 3.59 22.28
CA ARG A 856 5.97 4.28 23.35
C ARG A 856 6.96 4.83 24.36
N VAL A 857 6.79 6.10 24.74
CA VAL A 857 7.62 6.79 25.73
C VAL A 857 6.75 7.20 26.91
N ASP A 858 7.04 6.68 28.09
CA ASP A 858 6.39 7.07 29.35
C ASP A 858 7.44 7.74 30.26
N GLY A 859 7.13 8.87 30.91
CA GLY A 859 8.08 9.64 31.74
C GLY A 859 8.61 10.90 31.04
N ASP A 860 9.88 11.27 31.25
CA ASP A 860 10.48 12.45 30.62
C ASP A 860 10.75 12.24 29.13
N ILE A 861 9.89 12.83 28.30
CA ILE A 861 9.96 12.70 26.83
C ILE A 861 11.22 13.39 26.27
N SER A 862 11.82 14.35 26.98
CA SER A 862 13.04 15.05 26.50
C SER A 862 14.23 14.11 26.32
N VAL A 863 14.22 12.94 26.98
CA VAL A 863 15.24 11.90 26.86
C VAL A 863 15.21 11.24 25.48
N ALA A 864 14.05 11.15 24.83
CA ALA A 864 13.90 10.61 23.46
C ALA A 864 14.57 11.47 22.38
N HIS A 865 14.85 12.75 22.68
CA HIS A 865 15.61 13.64 21.79
C HIS A 865 17.13 13.50 21.95
N ARG A 866 17.60 12.73 22.95
CA ARG A 866 19.01 12.59 23.34
C ARG A 866 19.48 11.13 23.23
N LEU A 867 19.05 10.42 22.19
CA LEU A 867 19.37 9.00 21.94
C LEU A 867 20.63 8.77 21.10
N GLY A 868 21.48 9.79 20.94
CA GLY A 868 22.72 9.69 20.17
C GLY A 868 23.66 8.59 20.67
N PHE A 869 23.58 8.22 21.95
CA PHE A 869 24.35 7.13 22.55
C PHE A 869 23.99 5.72 22.01
N LEU A 870 22.83 5.57 21.37
CA LEU A 870 22.40 4.31 20.73
C LEU A 870 22.92 4.15 19.30
N LYS A 871 23.50 5.19 18.69
CA LYS A 871 23.86 5.20 17.26
C LYS A 871 24.95 4.17 16.93
N GLN A 872 24.74 3.31 15.94
CA GLN A 872 25.76 2.36 15.43
C GLN A 872 26.29 1.37 16.49
N LEU A 873 25.43 0.86 17.38
CA LEU A 873 25.83 -0.19 18.32
C LEU A 873 25.93 -1.58 17.67
N VAL A 874 25.25 -1.79 16.54
CA VAL A 874 25.18 -3.06 15.78
C VAL A 874 25.16 -2.80 14.28
#